data_AF-A0A0K3C8R7-F1
#
_entry.id   AF-A0A0K3C8R7-F1
#
_cell.length_a   1.000
_cell.length_b   1.000
_cell.length_c   1.000
_cell.angle_alpha   90.00
_cell.angle_beta   90.00
_cell.angle_gamma   90.00
#
_symmetry.space_group_name_H-M   'P 1'
#
loop_
_entity.id
_entity.type
_entity.pdbx_description
1 polymer ?
#
loop_
_entity_poly.entity_id
_entity_poly.type
_entity_poly.pdbx_seq_one_letter_code
_entity_poly.pdbx_strand_id
1 'polypeptide(L)'
;MHLLEMELELEYTEREWKSDVEALERFARTCRAARVLTLDSGIWRALCLRTYVPPQQIGPEEDALQLVKQHGNDWRRFYIEHPRCRLDGVYISVVTYLRRGETVSVYAPTHLITFYRYLRFYHHGLAISLLTTDPPGQVVRRLNPTLRMSGLSFGRWRLRGDLVEVWGLEDPSVPEERRKYSLRMNCRFKSTARGRMNKLEMLSLATENRRTLEVEDVPIRPSKPFFFSKVASYALEDRVEQAVVEPHSARSPSVSIALPGGGGGPGIAYSPPRSPTPGSFADSLATLPPRAKRLLALVVALVVVVGGPLVLRTSGISEGDGSEYESPFGTFGGLDERVTAQRPPRRTANDGTPRAGLFKPLAGASSNNPSISLSSFLESHFGAPDLPPREQPHVWLTMADATWARTGTAALHTFVERLNVERRARYGRRKDGVRDTKLVVMCLDEECVETVAKYKGAYGRDTGGGYAYAGFMHNRPEQIFASTWPKLAAFIEVLPHRDLFFVDSDVAFRYDPYPYMELLMESYDIVAQENDSWDHFNTGWMWIRSSQTAADAWNEVLQMDMKQTSRDQNNFNEMQVLGTALLRQHRDGGDPRRKPLLSDFTAKNGLKVHVLDDNVFRSHHFEIDRPYAARDRSVYVHMTCGDDTLTKVFVAKAQGFWGDVDGYYTQPPPLLTVDHLSGTTEDVEQLMKILLTAAHYSNRTLLPPSHATFLDIPSTTSSSSAHSTRQIYSSFPIPHIAEALGVGIVEPRYKGLAARELAGGSVLGRGEGVRADAGRAEKDGAKGKAEKIVRLAEVVELDMRHTPTLSSLLSLLSQPSFSPSSAPTLKLINFDWPDSQHWRLWRLPRTL
;
A
#
# COMPACT_ATOMS: atom_id res chain seq x y z
N MET A 1 32.47 -31.05 39.07
CA MET A 1 32.23 -29.62 38.81
C MET A 1 33.52 -28.83 38.89
N HIS A 2 34.24 -28.80 40.02
CA HIS A 2 35.51 -28.07 40.10
C HIS A 2 36.65 -28.62 39.20
N LEU A 3 36.70 -29.94 38.97
CA LEU A 3 37.62 -30.56 38.00
C LEU A 3 37.25 -30.30 36.53
N LEU A 4 35.98 -30.01 36.25
CA LEU A 4 35.47 -29.65 34.92
C LEU A 4 35.71 -28.16 34.62
N GLU A 5 35.84 -27.34 35.67
CA GLU A 5 36.22 -25.93 35.60
C GLU A 5 37.71 -25.73 35.31
N MET A 6 38.58 -26.65 35.76
CA MET A 6 40.02 -26.62 35.44
C MET A 6 40.33 -27.07 34.00
N GLU A 7 39.57 -28.01 33.45
CA GLU A 7 39.81 -28.58 32.11
C GLU A 7 39.43 -27.63 30.95
N LEU A 8 38.71 -26.53 31.26
CA LEU A 8 38.19 -25.57 30.29
C LEU A 8 39.01 -24.27 30.14
N GLU A 9 40.16 -24.14 30.81
CA GLU A 9 41.01 -22.92 30.77
C GLU A 9 40.21 -21.61 30.77
N LEU A 10 39.22 -21.48 31.67
CA LEU A 10 38.54 -20.21 31.89
C LEU A 10 39.33 -19.37 32.90
N GLU A 11 40.63 -19.18 32.60
CA GLU A 11 41.35 -18.01 33.08
C GLU A 11 40.58 -16.76 32.68
N TYR A 12 40.68 -15.72 33.51
CA TYR A 12 40.14 -14.38 33.35
C TYR A 12 40.43 -13.84 31.93
N THR A 13 39.61 -14.23 30.97
CA THR A 13 39.75 -13.85 29.58
C THR A 13 38.92 -12.59 29.43
N GLU A 14 39.60 -11.46 29.28
CA GLU A 14 39.10 -10.24 28.64
C GLU A 14 38.68 -10.54 27.19
N ARG A 15 37.71 -11.43 26.99
CA ARG A 15 37.12 -11.71 25.69
C ARG A 15 35.95 -10.77 25.46
N GLU A 16 36.07 -9.92 24.43
CA GLU A 16 34.98 -9.14 23.86
C GLU A 16 33.73 -10.02 23.66
N TRP A 17 32.60 -9.61 24.22
CA TRP A 17 31.37 -10.38 24.13
C TRP A 17 30.25 -9.61 23.43
N LYS A 18 29.69 -10.25 22.41
CA LYS A 18 28.47 -9.85 21.69
C LYS A 18 27.32 -10.76 22.09
N SER A 19 26.47 -10.36 23.02
CA SER A 19 25.17 -11.03 23.17
C SER A 19 24.15 -10.43 22.23
N ASP A 20 24.06 -10.97 21.01
CA ASP A 20 22.83 -10.82 20.25
C ASP A 20 21.78 -11.76 20.83
N VAL A 21 21.05 -11.30 21.86
CA VAL A 21 19.90 -12.04 22.43
C VAL A 21 18.85 -12.32 21.36
N GLU A 22 18.78 -11.48 20.31
CA GLU A 22 17.93 -11.73 19.16
C GLU A 22 18.42 -12.95 18.37
N ALA A 23 19.73 -13.14 18.19
CA ALA A 23 20.28 -14.34 17.59
C ALA A 23 20.03 -15.58 18.44
N LEU A 24 20.14 -15.48 19.77
CA LEU A 24 19.80 -16.58 20.70
C LEU A 24 18.34 -17.00 20.55
N GLU A 25 17.40 -16.05 20.53
CA GLU A 25 15.99 -16.35 20.35
C GLU A 25 15.64 -16.76 18.90
N ARG A 26 16.36 -16.28 17.87
CA ARG A 26 16.24 -16.80 16.50
C ARG A 26 16.69 -18.26 16.41
N PHE A 27 17.81 -18.61 17.04
CA PHE A 27 18.28 -19.99 17.14
C PHE A 27 17.26 -20.86 17.90
N ALA A 28 16.71 -20.36 19.00
CA ALA A 28 15.66 -21.04 19.77
C ALA A 28 14.41 -21.40 18.92
N ARG A 29 14.12 -20.64 17.86
CA ARG A 29 12.97 -20.87 16.96
C ARG A 29 13.23 -21.87 15.85
N THR A 30 14.47 -22.35 15.67
CA THR A 30 14.81 -23.29 14.59
C THR A 30 14.24 -24.69 14.82
N CYS A 31 14.28 -25.18 16.07
CA CYS A 31 13.68 -26.46 16.45
C CYS A 31 13.43 -26.57 17.96
N ARG A 32 12.68 -27.59 18.40
CA ARG A 32 12.39 -27.82 19.82
C ARG A 32 13.65 -28.09 20.66
N ALA A 33 14.63 -28.80 20.11
CA ALA A 33 15.90 -29.06 20.78
C ALA A 33 16.70 -27.76 21.00
N ALA A 34 16.79 -26.91 19.97
CA ALA A 34 17.39 -25.59 20.09
C ALA A 34 16.66 -24.74 21.14
N ARG A 35 15.32 -24.78 21.18
CA ARG A 35 14.57 -24.10 22.25
C ARG A 35 14.97 -24.57 23.64
N VAL A 36 15.06 -25.89 23.87
CA VAL A 36 15.47 -26.44 25.17
C VAL A 36 16.89 -26.01 25.53
N LEU A 37 17.83 -26.05 24.59
CA LEU A 37 19.22 -25.58 24.80
C LEU A 37 19.27 -24.09 25.18
N THR A 38 18.52 -23.24 24.49
CA THR A 38 18.48 -21.80 24.81
C THR A 38 17.75 -21.46 26.11
N LEU A 39 17.01 -22.39 26.70
CA LEU A 39 16.37 -22.22 28.00
C LEU A 39 17.31 -22.54 29.16
N ASP A 40 18.54 -22.97 28.89
CA ASP A 40 19.54 -23.21 29.93
C ASP A 40 19.76 -21.97 30.81
N SER A 41 19.59 -22.15 32.12
CA SER A 41 19.68 -21.07 33.10
C SER A 41 21.09 -20.45 33.17
N GLY A 42 22.15 -21.20 32.83
CA GLY A 42 23.53 -20.72 32.82
C GLY A 42 23.75 -19.62 31.78
N ILE A 43 23.14 -19.76 30.60
CA ILE A 43 23.18 -18.74 29.53
C ILE A 43 22.55 -17.43 30.03
N TRP A 44 21.35 -17.50 30.59
CA TRP A 44 20.62 -16.32 31.09
C TRP A 44 21.26 -15.71 32.34
N ARG A 45 21.85 -16.53 33.21
CA ARG A 45 22.63 -16.06 34.36
C ARG A 45 23.83 -15.25 33.92
N ALA A 46 24.61 -15.76 32.98
CA ALA A 46 25.76 -15.04 32.42
C ALA A 46 25.32 -13.74 31.71
N LEU A 47 24.19 -13.76 30.99
CA LEU A 47 23.61 -12.57 30.36
C LEU A 47 23.26 -11.48 31.40
N CYS A 48 22.56 -11.84 32.46
CA CYS A 48 22.13 -10.92 33.50
C CYS A 48 23.32 -10.31 34.26
N LEU A 49 24.27 -11.15 34.72
CA LEU A 49 25.42 -10.70 35.48
C LEU A 49 26.34 -9.74 34.70
N ARG A 50 26.32 -9.81 33.36
CA ARG A 50 27.07 -8.90 32.49
C ARG A 50 26.28 -7.65 32.09
N THR A 51 24.97 -7.73 31.99
CA THR A 51 24.12 -6.63 31.51
C THR A 51 23.83 -5.60 32.59
N TYR A 52 23.48 -6.07 33.79
CA TYR A 52 22.96 -5.18 34.83
C TYR A 52 24.07 -4.48 35.65
N VAL A 53 25.33 -4.54 35.23
CA VAL A 53 26.50 -3.89 35.86
C VAL A 53 26.42 -2.35 35.75
N PRO A 54 26.98 -1.56 36.70
CA PRO A 54 27.04 -0.09 36.58
C PRO A 54 27.63 0.35 35.23
N PRO A 55 27.06 1.35 34.54
CA PRO A 55 26.09 2.38 34.97
C PRO A 55 24.61 1.96 34.98
N GLN A 56 24.27 0.69 34.71
CA GLN A 56 22.91 0.19 34.86
C GLN A 56 22.54 0.03 36.36
N GLN A 57 21.84 -1.04 36.74
CA GLN A 57 21.11 -1.10 38.01
C GLN A 57 21.85 -1.73 39.18
N ILE A 58 22.61 -2.82 38.97
CA ILE A 58 23.28 -3.54 40.07
C ILE A 58 24.31 -2.59 40.67
N GLY A 59 23.96 -1.97 41.79
CA GLY A 59 24.92 -1.28 42.64
C GLY A 59 25.81 -2.29 43.38
N PRO A 60 26.88 -1.83 44.04
CA PRO A 60 27.65 -2.67 44.95
C PRO A 60 26.80 -3.31 46.08
N GLU A 61 25.64 -2.74 46.37
CA GLU A 61 24.76 -3.12 47.49
C GLU A 61 23.61 -4.08 47.10
N GLU A 62 23.28 -4.24 45.80
CA GLU A 62 22.19 -5.10 45.35
C GLU A 62 22.75 -6.37 44.71
N ASP A 63 22.71 -7.50 45.42
CA ASP A 63 23.16 -8.78 44.88
C ASP A 63 22.17 -9.28 43.80
N ALA A 64 22.68 -9.60 42.60
CA ALA A 64 21.90 -10.18 41.50
C ALA A 64 21.08 -11.41 41.94
N LEU A 65 21.58 -12.17 42.93
CA LEU A 65 20.87 -13.31 43.51
C LEU A 65 19.60 -12.90 44.28
N GLN A 66 19.56 -11.71 44.89
CA GLN A 66 18.37 -11.20 45.56
C GLN A 66 17.31 -10.73 44.57
N LEU A 67 17.72 -10.08 43.47
CA LEU A 67 16.80 -9.64 42.42
C LEU A 67 16.20 -10.82 41.66
N VAL A 68 16.99 -11.85 41.35
CA VAL A 68 16.48 -13.05 40.69
C VAL A 68 15.45 -13.80 41.54
N LYS A 69 15.56 -13.77 42.88
CA LYS A 69 14.53 -14.29 43.78
C LYS A 69 13.18 -13.58 43.59
N GLN A 70 13.18 -12.26 43.39
CA GLN A 70 11.96 -11.48 43.13
C GLN A 70 11.29 -11.89 41.80
N HIS A 71 12.06 -12.43 40.86
CA HIS A 71 11.57 -12.97 39.58
C HIS A 71 11.38 -14.50 39.58
N GLY A 72 11.23 -15.11 40.76
CA GLY A 72 10.91 -16.54 40.90
C GLY A 72 12.09 -17.47 40.62
N ASN A 73 13.32 -17.02 40.87
CA ASN A 73 14.57 -17.74 40.57
C ASN A 73 14.78 -18.08 39.08
N ASP A 74 14.10 -17.38 38.18
CA ASP A 74 14.24 -17.55 36.73
C ASP A 74 15.08 -16.40 36.13
N TRP A 75 16.32 -16.71 35.76
CA TRP A 75 17.26 -15.78 35.14
C TRP A 75 16.78 -15.22 33.80
N ARG A 76 16.02 -16.00 33.02
CA ARG A 76 15.46 -15.54 31.75
C ARG A 76 14.34 -14.54 31.99
N ARG A 77 13.47 -14.82 32.96
CA ARG A 77 12.41 -13.91 33.38
C ARG A 77 12.98 -12.61 33.93
N PHE A 78 14.02 -12.70 34.77
CA PHE A 78 14.77 -11.55 35.27
C PHE A 78 15.27 -10.66 34.13
N TYR A 79 15.97 -11.24 33.14
CA TYR A 79 16.46 -10.49 31.97
C TYR A 79 15.34 -9.79 31.18
N ILE A 80 14.19 -10.44 31.02
CA ILE A 80 13.07 -9.91 30.23
C ILE A 80 12.33 -8.80 30.99
N GLU A 81 12.07 -8.99 32.27
CA GLU A 81 11.18 -8.11 33.05
C GLU A 81 11.91 -6.95 33.72
N HIS A 82 13.17 -7.15 34.12
CA HIS A 82 13.88 -6.15 34.90
C HIS A 82 14.36 -5.00 33.98
N PRO A 83 14.12 -3.72 34.33
CA PRO A 83 14.37 -2.58 33.43
C PRO A 83 15.83 -2.49 33.02
N ARG A 84 16.14 -2.23 31.74
CA ARG A 84 17.53 -2.10 31.28
C ARG A 84 17.62 -1.09 30.16
N CYS A 85 18.74 -0.38 30.10
CA CYS A 85 19.02 0.53 29.00
C CYS A 85 19.58 -0.25 27.81
N ARG A 86 19.07 0.04 26.61
CA ARG A 86 19.58 -0.54 25.37
C ARG A 86 20.70 0.33 24.82
N LEU A 87 21.86 -0.29 24.61
CA LEU A 87 23.08 0.38 24.16
C LEU A 87 23.35 0.11 22.66
N ASP A 88 22.61 -0.81 22.05
CA ASP A 88 22.70 -1.20 20.63
C ASP A 88 21.99 -0.24 19.67
N GLY A 89 21.76 1.01 20.08
CA GLY A 89 20.97 1.97 19.32
C GLY A 89 20.86 3.35 19.96
N VAL A 90 19.83 4.09 19.57
CA VAL A 90 19.59 5.48 20.01
C VAL A 90 18.12 5.69 20.35
N TYR A 91 17.86 6.49 21.37
CA TYR A 91 16.53 6.93 21.76
C TYR A 91 16.20 8.25 21.05
N ILE A 92 15.08 8.30 20.33
CA ILE A 92 14.71 9.44 19.47
C ILE A 92 13.34 9.98 19.91
N SER A 93 13.27 11.28 20.18
CA SER A 93 12.00 12.00 20.36
C SER A 93 11.80 12.98 19.20
N VAL A 94 10.65 12.88 18.51
CA VAL A 94 10.29 13.74 17.38
C VAL A 94 9.27 14.76 17.87
N VAL A 95 9.67 16.02 17.96
CA VAL A 95 8.79 17.10 18.42
C VAL A 95 8.49 18.01 17.24
N THR A 96 7.21 18.29 17.05
CA THR A 96 6.73 19.16 15.98
C THR A 96 5.85 20.22 16.61
N TYR A 97 6.17 21.48 16.38
CA TYR A 97 5.38 22.61 16.86
C TYR A 97 5.24 23.67 15.77
N LEU A 98 4.15 24.43 15.85
CA LEU A 98 3.90 25.57 14.98
C LEU A 98 4.55 26.81 15.62
N ARG A 99 5.46 27.46 14.90
CA ARG A 99 6.02 28.76 15.27
C ARG A 99 5.46 29.80 14.34
N ARG A 100 4.80 30.83 14.88
CA ARG A 100 4.41 32.00 14.08
C ARG A 100 5.66 32.79 13.70
N GLY A 101 5.76 33.20 12.44
CA GLY A 101 6.77 34.12 11.95
C GLY A 101 6.66 35.50 12.62
N GLU A 102 7.70 36.32 12.43
CA GLU A 102 7.78 37.65 13.04
C GLU A 102 6.69 38.59 12.47
N THR A 103 5.95 39.25 13.35
CA THR A 103 4.73 40.02 13.04
C THR A 103 5.03 41.45 12.59
N VAL A 104 5.98 41.62 11.68
CA VAL A 104 6.29 42.95 11.11
C VAL A 104 5.54 43.18 9.79
N SER A 105 4.91 42.14 9.23
CA SER A 105 4.15 42.18 7.97
C SER A 105 2.72 41.67 8.15
N VAL A 106 1.81 42.12 7.28
CA VAL A 106 0.44 41.59 7.09
C VAL A 106 0.46 40.08 6.75
N TYR A 107 1.63 39.56 6.38
CA TYR A 107 1.93 38.13 6.20
C TYR A 107 2.83 37.64 7.34
N ALA A 108 2.27 36.87 8.27
CA ALA A 108 3.04 36.15 9.29
C ALA A 108 3.02 34.64 8.98
N PRO A 109 4.01 34.11 8.25
CA PRO A 109 4.02 32.69 7.89
C PRO A 109 4.10 31.82 9.15
N THR A 110 3.24 30.81 9.26
CA THR A 110 3.34 29.83 10.35
C THR A 110 4.29 28.72 9.92
N HIS A 111 5.43 28.61 10.59
CA HIS A 111 6.43 27.59 10.30
C HIS A 111 6.11 26.33 11.11
N LEU A 112 5.88 25.22 10.42
CA LEU A 112 5.89 23.91 11.06
C LEU A 112 7.34 23.50 11.33
N ILE A 113 7.77 23.64 12.58
CA ILE A 113 9.14 23.30 12.99
C ILE A 113 9.11 21.90 13.59
N THR A 114 9.75 20.95 12.91
CA THR A 114 10.08 19.63 13.46
C THR A 114 11.53 19.65 13.89
N PHE A 115 11.78 19.29 15.15
CA PHE A 115 13.11 19.01 15.65
C PHE A 115 13.15 17.64 16.32
N TYR A 116 14.33 17.07 16.36
CA TYR A 116 14.65 15.75 16.84
C TYR A 116 15.56 15.87 18.06
N ARG A 117 15.23 15.10 19.10
CA ARG A 117 16.11 14.89 20.25
C ARG A 117 16.65 13.47 20.18
N TYR A 118 17.96 13.33 20.10
CA TYR A 118 18.65 12.05 20.13
C TYR A 118 19.33 11.87 21.48
N LEU A 119 19.18 10.69 22.06
CA LEU A 119 19.84 10.29 23.30
C LEU A 119 20.49 8.92 23.09
N ARG A 120 21.82 8.87 23.12
CA ARG A 120 22.61 7.64 22.99
C ARG A 120 23.39 7.40 24.28
N PHE A 121 23.44 6.14 24.71
CA PHE A 121 24.10 5.71 25.94
C PHE A 121 25.21 4.72 25.63
N TYR A 122 26.29 4.74 26.42
CA TYR A 122 27.43 3.84 26.29
C TYR A 122 27.68 3.02 27.56
N HIS A 123 28.33 1.87 27.40
CA HIS A 123 28.67 0.94 28.47
C HIS A 123 29.49 1.56 29.61
N HIS A 124 30.37 2.51 29.29
CA HIS A 124 31.24 3.19 30.27
C HIS A 124 30.56 4.37 30.99
N GLY A 125 29.26 4.61 30.75
CA GLY A 125 28.50 5.67 31.43
C GLY A 125 28.44 7.01 30.70
N LEU A 126 29.01 7.14 29.49
CA LEU A 126 28.84 8.32 28.64
C LEU A 126 27.42 8.36 28.05
N ALA A 127 26.85 9.56 28.01
CA ALA A 127 25.62 9.87 27.31
C ALA A 127 25.83 11.00 26.31
N ILE A 128 25.26 10.84 25.11
CA ILE A 128 25.21 11.87 24.08
C ILE A 128 23.77 12.34 23.97
N SER A 129 23.55 13.64 24.17
CA SER A 129 22.28 14.31 23.90
C SER A 129 22.47 15.24 22.70
N LEU A 130 21.60 15.15 21.71
CA LEU A 130 21.64 16.02 20.53
C LEU A 130 20.26 16.56 20.23
N LEU A 131 20.16 17.88 20.12
CA LEU A 131 18.99 18.60 19.65
C LEU A 131 19.26 19.19 18.26
N THR A 132 18.59 18.69 17.22
CA THR A 132 18.78 19.15 15.84
C THR A 132 17.47 19.14 15.04
N THR A 133 17.43 19.81 13.89
CA THR A 133 16.34 19.70 12.91
C THR A 133 16.61 18.62 11.85
N ASP A 134 17.82 18.04 11.84
CA ASP A 134 18.20 16.99 10.90
C ASP A 134 17.48 15.67 11.20
N PRO A 135 16.92 14.99 10.19
CA PRO A 135 16.18 13.75 10.38
C PRO A 135 17.09 12.55 10.70
N PRO A 136 16.55 11.46 11.29
CA PRO A 136 17.34 10.31 11.75
C PRO A 136 18.26 9.68 10.68
N GLY A 137 17.84 9.70 9.41
CA GLY A 137 18.64 9.14 8.30
C GLY A 137 20.01 9.79 8.13
N GLN A 138 20.18 11.06 8.52
CA GLN A 138 21.43 11.79 8.37
C GLN A 138 22.31 11.75 9.62
N VAL A 139 21.70 11.69 10.80
CA VAL A 139 22.38 11.84 12.10
C VAL A 139 22.79 10.50 12.69
N VAL A 140 21.89 9.52 12.67
CA VAL A 140 22.03 8.29 13.47
C VAL A 140 23.33 7.54 13.15
N ARG A 141 23.73 7.42 11.88
CA ARG A 141 24.97 6.70 11.53
C ARG A 141 26.27 7.40 11.98
N ARG A 142 26.21 8.69 12.31
CA ARG A 142 27.38 9.52 12.66
C ARG A 142 27.35 10.00 14.12
N LEU A 143 26.32 9.64 14.89
CA LEU A 143 26.14 10.06 16.28
C LEU A 143 27.09 9.31 17.23
N ASN A 144 28.38 9.65 17.20
CA ASN A 144 29.44 9.07 18.01
C ASN A 144 30.18 10.17 18.83
N PRO A 145 31.13 9.83 19.72
CA PRO A 145 31.81 10.81 20.56
C PRO A 145 32.67 11.82 19.79
N THR A 146 33.04 11.50 18.55
CA THR A 146 33.83 12.38 17.67
C THR A 146 33.00 13.44 16.96
N LEU A 147 31.66 13.30 16.95
CA LEU A 147 30.77 14.25 16.30
C LEU A 147 30.93 15.64 16.91
N ARG A 148 30.98 16.66 16.04
CA ARG A 148 30.98 18.06 16.43
C ARG A 148 29.90 18.77 15.63
N MET A 149 28.84 19.21 16.32
CA MET A 149 27.73 19.94 15.72
C MET A 149 26.99 20.77 16.78
N SER A 150 26.26 21.79 16.33
CA SER A 150 25.44 22.63 17.21
C SER A 150 24.34 21.82 17.89
N GLY A 151 24.09 22.08 19.18
CA GLY A 151 23.06 21.40 19.97
C GLY A 151 23.47 20.03 20.49
N LEU A 152 24.75 19.64 20.33
CA LEU A 152 25.33 18.43 20.89
C LEU A 152 25.79 18.68 22.34
N SER A 153 25.53 17.72 23.22
CA SER A 153 26.03 17.74 24.59
C SER A 153 26.45 16.34 25.04
N PHE A 154 27.53 16.30 25.81
CA PHE A 154 28.08 15.08 26.40
C PHE A 154 27.90 15.10 27.91
N GLY A 155 27.49 13.98 28.49
CA GLY A 155 27.32 13.86 29.93
C GLY A 155 27.45 12.42 30.41
N ARG A 156 27.04 12.16 31.64
CA ARG A 156 27.03 10.83 32.24
C ARG A 156 25.61 10.35 32.46
N TRP A 157 25.42 9.03 32.48
CA TRP A 157 24.13 8.43 32.79
C TRP A 157 24.24 7.30 33.81
N ARG A 158 23.13 7.03 34.49
CA ARG A 158 22.94 5.87 35.37
C ARG A 158 21.46 5.47 35.39
N LEU A 159 21.20 4.18 35.62
CA LEU A 159 19.84 3.66 35.82
C LEU A 159 19.67 3.18 37.27
N ARG A 160 18.64 3.66 37.97
CA ARG A 160 18.23 3.20 39.31
C ARG A 160 16.77 2.80 39.28
N GLY A 161 16.45 1.52 39.48
CA GLY A 161 15.09 1.03 39.26
C GLY A 161 14.63 1.37 37.84
N ASP A 162 13.50 2.07 37.68
CA ASP A 162 13.04 2.53 36.36
C ASP A 162 13.51 3.95 35.98
N LEU A 163 14.31 4.62 36.82
CA LEU A 163 14.75 6.00 36.61
C LEU A 163 16.14 6.07 35.96
N VAL A 164 16.20 6.67 34.76
CA VAL A 164 17.45 7.07 34.09
C VAL A 164 17.77 8.49 34.47
N GLU A 165 18.89 8.65 35.16
CA GLU A 165 19.47 9.95 35.44
C GLU A 165 20.57 10.22 34.42
N VAL A 166 20.50 11.40 33.78
CA VAL A 166 21.56 11.91 32.92
C VAL A 166 22.01 13.25 33.49
N TRP A 167 23.30 13.42 33.74
CA TRP A 167 23.84 14.64 34.37
C TRP A 167 25.15 15.07 33.71
N GLY A 168 25.57 16.29 34.00
CA GLY A 168 26.79 16.85 33.43
C GLY A 168 26.73 16.97 31.91
N LEU A 169 25.55 17.17 31.31
CA LEU A 169 25.41 17.39 29.87
C LEU A 169 25.99 18.76 29.52
N GLU A 170 27.15 18.76 28.88
CA GLU A 170 27.91 19.95 28.51
C GLU A 170 28.09 20.04 26.99
N ASP A 171 27.99 21.27 26.45
CA ASP A 171 28.30 21.53 25.04
C ASP A 171 29.83 21.61 24.83
N PRO A 172 30.42 20.70 24.04
CA PRO A 172 31.86 20.68 23.78
C PRO A 172 32.36 21.92 23.04
N SER A 173 31.50 22.63 22.30
CA SER A 173 31.86 23.84 21.54
C SER A 173 32.13 25.05 22.42
N VAL A 174 31.63 25.03 23.66
CA VAL A 174 31.89 26.09 24.64
C VAL A 174 33.23 25.79 25.35
N PRO A 175 34.18 26.74 25.41
CA PRO A 175 35.41 26.56 26.18
C PRO A 175 35.12 26.29 27.65
N GLU A 176 35.90 25.40 28.28
CA GLU A 176 35.66 24.92 29.65
C GLU A 176 35.53 26.05 30.68
N GLU A 177 36.33 27.12 30.56
CA GLU A 177 36.28 28.31 31.41
C GLU A 177 34.92 29.05 31.37
N ARG A 178 34.20 28.92 30.25
CA ARG A 178 32.89 29.55 30.03
C ARG A 178 31.72 28.62 30.30
N ARG A 179 31.96 27.31 30.52
CA ARG A 179 30.93 26.35 30.92
C ARG A 179 30.57 26.57 32.38
N LYS A 180 29.59 27.45 32.62
CA LYS A 180 29.06 27.74 33.95
C LYS A 180 27.95 26.77 34.37
N TYR A 181 27.19 26.25 33.40
CA TYR A 181 26.03 25.41 33.63
C TYR A 181 26.13 24.10 32.86
N SER A 182 25.62 23.02 33.45
CA SER A 182 25.39 21.73 32.80
C SER A 182 23.90 21.37 32.86
N LEU A 183 23.41 20.56 31.92
CA LEU A 183 22.03 20.08 31.97
C LEU A 183 21.94 18.75 32.72
N ARG A 184 20.89 18.61 33.53
CA ARG A 184 20.47 17.36 34.17
C ARG A 184 19.10 16.96 33.65
N MET A 185 18.95 15.71 33.24
CA MET A 185 17.72 15.16 32.67
C MET A 185 17.35 13.86 33.37
N ASN A 186 16.12 13.78 33.87
CA ASN A 186 15.59 12.58 34.50
C ASN A 186 14.53 11.96 33.59
N CYS A 187 14.67 10.69 33.24
CA CYS A 187 13.74 9.95 32.39
C CYS A 187 13.25 8.67 33.08
N ARG A 188 11.99 8.30 32.88
CA ARG A 188 11.43 7.02 33.32
C ARG A 188 11.42 6.01 32.18
N PHE A 189 11.92 4.80 32.44
CA PHE A 189 11.81 3.68 31.53
C PHE A 189 10.38 3.17 31.45
N LYS A 190 9.91 3.03 30.21
CA LYS A 190 8.67 2.36 29.86
C LYS A 190 8.96 1.34 28.76
N SER A 191 8.05 0.39 28.61
CA SER A 191 8.14 -0.61 27.54
C SER A 191 6.83 -0.67 26.78
N THR A 192 6.87 -0.68 25.45
CA THR A 192 5.64 -0.81 24.64
C THR A 192 5.06 -2.23 24.69
N ALA A 193 5.90 -3.23 24.99
CA ALA A 193 5.52 -4.62 25.19
C ALA A 193 6.49 -5.27 26.18
N ARG A 194 6.12 -6.40 26.81
CA ARG A 194 6.97 -7.10 27.79
C ARG A 194 8.39 -7.32 27.24
N GLY A 195 9.39 -6.81 27.95
CA GLY A 195 10.82 -6.99 27.67
C GLY A 195 11.44 -6.23 26.50
N ARG A 196 10.71 -5.33 25.83
CA ARG A 196 11.26 -4.49 24.75
C ARG A 196 12.13 -3.34 25.25
N MET A 197 11.83 -2.77 26.41
CA MET A 197 12.55 -1.66 27.07
C MET A 197 12.93 -0.53 26.10
N ASN A 198 11.95 -0.10 25.29
CA ASN A 198 12.15 0.72 24.10
C ASN A 198 11.58 2.14 24.21
N LYS A 199 11.18 2.60 25.40
CA LYS A 199 10.57 3.92 25.59
C LYS A 199 11.15 4.62 26.81
N LEU A 200 11.54 5.89 26.66
CA LEU A 200 11.96 6.76 27.75
C LEU A 200 11.05 7.98 27.82
N GLU A 201 10.42 8.19 28.97
CA GLU A 201 9.58 9.36 29.23
C GLU A 201 10.38 10.39 30.04
N MET A 202 10.61 11.57 29.47
CA MET A 202 11.34 12.64 30.17
C MET A 202 10.45 13.23 31.27
N LEU A 203 10.91 13.13 32.52
CA LEU A 203 10.20 13.63 33.70
C LEU A 203 10.57 15.08 34.01
N SER A 204 11.87 15.39 33.99
CA SER A 204 12.37 16.75 34.25
C SER A 204 13.64 17.04 33.48
N LEU A 205 13.88 18.32 33.24
CA LEU A 205 15.16 18.87 32.79
C LEU A 205 15.49 20.04 33.69
N ALA A 206 16.72 20.12 34.16
CA ALA A 206 17.21 21.19 35.01
C ALA A 206 18.58 21.69 34.53
N THR A 207 18.88 22.95 34.81
CA THR A 207 20.22 23.52 34.70
C THR A 207 20.90 23.47 36.05
N GLU A 208 22.12 22.95 36.08
CA GLU A 208 22.96 22.84 37.26
C GLU A 208 24.16 23.77 37.12
N ASN A 209 24.37 24.66 38.08
CA ASN A 209 25.55 25.52 38.13
C ASN A 209 26.76 24.73 38.60
N ARG A 210 27.83 24.67 37.80
CA ARG A 210 29.03 23.87 38.09
C ARG A 210 29.81 24.35 39.32
N ARG A 211 29.65 25.63 39.72
CA ARG A 211 30.39 26.20 40.87
C ARG A 211 29.59 26.13 42.16
N THR A 212 28.31 26.46 42.12
CA THR A 212 27.45 26.52 43.31
C THR A 212 26.68 25.22 43.55
N LEU A 213 26.61 24.33 42.56
CA LEU A 213 25.79 23.11 42.53
C LEU A 213 24.28 23.39 42.70
N GLU A 214 23.87 24.64 42.49
CA GLU A 214 22.46 25.01 42.47
C GLU A 214 21.80 24.44 41.23
N VAL A 215 20.66 23.77 41.44
CA VAL A 215 19.85 23.15 40.40
C VAL A 215 18.58 23.96 40.23
N GLU A 216 18.36 24.46 39.03
CA GLU A 216 17.15 25.20 38.65
C GLU A 216 16.39 24.41 37.58
N ASP A 217 15.12 24.09 37.86
CA ASP A 217 14.29 23.34 36.93
C ASP A 217 13.95 24.18 35.70
N VAL A 218 14.14 23.60 34.51
CA VAL A 218 13.70 24.21 33.26
C VAL A 218 12.23 23.89 33.07
N PRO A 219 11.33 24.89 33.01
CA PRO A 219 9.90 24.66 32.83
C PRO A 219 9.63 24.17 31.41
N ILE A 220 9.59 22.85 31.23
CA ILE A 220 9.34 22.21 29.92
C ILE A 220 7.91 21.68 29.89
N ARG A 221 7.19 22.00 28.80
CA ARG A 221 5.86 21.43 28.52
C ARG A 221 5.94 19.90 28.42
N PRO A 222 4.85 19.16 28.71
CA PRO A 222 4.81 17.71 28.54
C PRO A 222 5.37 17.31 27.17
N SER A 223 6.54 16.67 27.17
CA SER A 223 7.30 16.41 25.95
C SER A 223 7.02 15.00 25.42
N LYS A 224 7.11 14.82 24.09
CA LYS A 224 6.99 13.50 23.50
C LYS A 224 8.09 12.57 24.04
N PRO A 225 7.77 11.32 24.41
CA PRO A 225 8.75 10.37 24.90
C PRO A 225 9.74 9.98 23.81
N PHE A 226 10.93 9.55 24.21
CA PHE A 226 11.91 8.98 23.30
C PHE A 226 11.58 7.52 23.00
N PHE A 227 11.67 7.13 21.74
CA PHE A 227 11.52 5.76 21.29
C PHE A 227 12.87 5.21 20.81
N PHE A 228 13.17 3.98 21.19
CA PHE A 228 14.41 3.32 20.83
C PHE A 228 14.42 2.88 19.36
N SER A 229 15.52 3.15 18.68
CA SER A 229 15.83 2.71 17.32
C SER A 229 17.15 1.93 17.33
N LYS A 230 17.13 0.68 16.87
CA LYS A 230 18.32 -0.19 16.77
C LYS A 230 19.21 0.25 15.61
N VAL A 231 20.52 0.32 15.82
CA VAL A 231 21.48 0.80 14.81
C VAL A 231 22.60 -0.21 14.65
N ALA A 232 22.64 -0.89 13.49
CA ALA A 232 23.58 -1.99 13.26
C ALA A 232 25.06 -1.56 13.36
N SER A 233 25.40 -0.33 12.97
CA SER A 233 26.77 0.18 13.06
C SER A 233 27.24 0.37 14.50
N TYR A 234 26.34 0.61 15.46
CA TYR A 234 26.74 0.80 16.87
C TYR A 234 27.21 -0.50 17.51
N ALA A 235 26.64 -1.64 17.09
CA ALA A 235 27.12 -2.97 17.50
C ALA A 235 28.52 -3.31 16.94
N LEU A 236 29.08 -2.44 16.10
CA LEU A 236 30.42 -2.55 15.52
C LEU A 236 31.37 -1.44 16.01
N GLU A 237 30.87 -0.30 16.49
CA GLU A 237 31.71 0.84 16.95
C GLU A 237 32.43 0.56 18.27
N ASP A 238 31.85 -0.27 19.15
CA ASP A 238 32.55 -0.77 20.35
C ASP A 238 33.81 -1.60 20.02
N ARG A 239 34.13 -1.83 18.73
CA ARG A 239 35.34 -2.52 18.26
C ARG A 239 36.55 -1.62 18.00
N VAL A 240 36.41 -0.29 18.02
CA VAL A 240 37.42 0.61 17.42
C VAL A 240 38.28 1.35 18.45
N GLU A 241 37.84 1.50 19.70
CA GLU A 241 38.55 2.34 20.69
C GLU A 241 39.71 1.66 21.44
N GLN A 242 39.99 0.36 21.23
CA GLN A 242 41.20 -0.30 21.79
C GLN A 242 42.41 -0.34 20.85
N ALA A 243 42.31 0.14 19.61
CA ALA A 243 43.38 -0.03 18.61
C ALA A 243 44.34 1.16 18.42
N VAL A 244 44.27 2.23 19.24
CA VAL A 244 45.13 3.41 19.02
C VAL A 244 45.68 3.99 20.32
N VAL A 245 46.67 3.32 20.91
CA VAL A 245 47.78 3.98 21.62
C VAL A 245 49.04 3.13 21.44
N GLU A 246 49.88 3.45 20.45
CA GLU A 246 51.35 3.36 20.56
C GLU A 246 52.00 4.25 19.50
N PRO A 247 53.07 4.97 19.85
CA PRO A 247 54.09 5.28 18.88
C PRO A 247 55.51 4.90 19.36
N HIS A 248 56.25 4.31 18.41
CA HIS A 248 57.72 4.19 18.28
C HIS A 248 58.46 3.09 19.06
N SER A 249 58.97 2.08 18.33
CA SER A 249 60.42 1.91 18.05
C SER A 249 60.81 0.49 17.58
N ALA A 250 61.44 0.44 16.39
CA ALA A 250 62.55 -0.42 15.97
C ALA A 250 62.36 -1.92 15.59
N ARG A 251 62.72 -2.14 14.31
CA ARG A 251 63.52 -3.26 13.71
C ARG A 251 62.83 -4.55 13.24
N SER A 252 62.93 -4.76 11.92
CA SER A 252 62.82 -6.00 11.13
C SER A 252 64.07 -6.90 11.31
N PRO A 253 64.29 -8.04 10.57
CA PRO A 253 63.42 -8.79 9.63
C PRO A 253 63.55 -10.35 9.73
N SER A 254 62.96 -11.08 8.74
CA SER A 254 63.35 -12.40 8.16
C SER A 254 62.85 -13.67 8.89
N VAL A 255 62.55 -14.85 8.29
CA VAL A 255 62.54 -15.46 6.94
C VAL A 255 61.91 -16.88 7.17
N SER A 256 60.82 -17.28 6.49
CA SER A 256 60.76 -18.28 5.40
C SER A 256 60.58 -19.78 5.74
N ILE A 257 59.67 -20.42 4.98
CA ILE A 257 59.73 -21.77 4.34
C ILE A 257 59.06 -23.00 5.02
N ALA A 258 57.92 -23.36 4.40
CA ALA A 258 57.55 -24.62 3.73
C ALA A 258 56.96 -25.88 4.45
N LEU A 259 55.77 -26.24 3.94
CA LEU A 259 55.16 -27.57 3.69
C LEU A 259 56.14 -28.54 2.96
N PRO A 260 55.91 -29.86 2.69
CA PRO A 260 54.61 -30.57 2.49
C PRO A 260 54.51 -32.11 2.75
N GLY A 261 53.29 -32.65 2.69
CA GLY A 261 52.93 -33.85 1.87
C GLY A 261 52.68 -35.14 2.66
N GLY A 262 51.78 -36.06 2.33
CA GLY A 262 50.79 -36.31 1.25
C GLY A 262 49.82 -37.39 1.81
N GLY A 263 48.82 -37.97 1.13
CA GLY A 263 48.34 -37.98 -0.24
C GLY A 263 47.14 -38.95 -0.36
N GLY A 264 46.54 -39.01 -1.56
CA GLY A 264 45.54 -40.00 -2.01
C GLY A 264 44.11 -39.75 -1.51
N GLY A 265 43.03 -39.77 -2.30
CA GLY A 265 42.73 -40.27 -3.65
C GLY A 265 41.18 -40.31 -3.81
N PRO A 266 40.62 -40.57 -5.01
CA PRO A 266 39.45 -39.81 -5.51
C PRO A 266 38.12 -40.59 -5.76
N GLY A 267 37.01 -39.84 -5.92
CA GLY A 267 35.79 -40.17 -6.70
C GLY A 267 34.76 -41.13 -6.04
N ILE A 268 33.44 -41.17 -6.27
CA ILE A 268 32.43 -40.56 -7.17
C ILE A 268 31.03 -40.74 -6.48
N ALA A 269 30.04 -39.95 -6.90
CA ALA A 269 28.63 -39.81 -6.46
C ALA A 269 27.78 -41.07 -6.17
N TYR A 270 26.72 -40.93 -5.34
CA TYR A 270 25.32 -41.37 -5.58
C TYR A 270 24.38 -41.10 -4.38
N SER A 271 23.08 -40.96 -4.67
CA SER A 271 21.96 -40.69 -3.73
C SER A 271 21.39 -41.99 -3.06
N PRO A 272 20.23 -41.96 -2.36
CA PRO A 272 20.04 -42.18 -0.91
C PRO A 272 19.31 -43.51 -0.56
N PRO A 273 18.91 -43.75 0.71
CA PRO A 273 17.53 -44.19 0.97
C PRO A 273 16.93 -43.61 2.29
N ARG A 274 15.69 -43.09 2.32
CA ARG A 274 14.35 -43.71 2.50
C ARG A 274 13.95 -44.12 3.95
N SER A 275 13.06 -43.30 4.52
CA SER A 275 11.87 -43.51 5.41
C SER A 275 11.93 -44.42 6.65
N PRO A 276 11.18 -44.06 7.73
CA PRO A 276 9.79 -44.54 7.84
C PRO A 276 8.74 -43.49 8.29
N THR A 277 7.46 -43.75 7.99
CA THR A 277 6.23 -43.01 8.39
C THR A 277 5.40 -43.81 9.45
N PRO A 278 4.12 -43.49 9.79
CA PRO A 278 3.67 -42.94 11.09
C PRO A 278 2.75 -43.87 11.93
N GLY A 279 2.51 -43.54 13.21
CA GLY A 279 1.52 -44.19 14.09
C GLY A 279 0.42 -43.23 14.56
N SER A 280 -0.80 -43.74 14.65
CA SER A 280 -2.11 -43.06 14.55
C SER A 280 -2.72 -42.58 15.88
N PHE A 281 -3.50 -41.48 15.82
CA PHE A 281 -4.36 -40.97 16.90
C PHE A 281 -5.57 -41.89 17.23
N ALA A 282 -5.82 -42.93 16.42
CA ALA A 282 -6.91 -43.88 16.62
C ALA A 282 -6.68 -44.85 17.79
N ASP A 283 -5.43 -45.07 18.21
CA ASP A 283 -5.10 -46.01 19.29
C ASP A 283 -5.38 -45.46 20.70
N SER A 284 -5.63 -44.15 20.83
CA SER A 284 -5.96 -43.53 22.13
C SER A 284 -7.47 -43.48 22.45
N LEU A 285 -8.35 -43.83 21.51
CA LEU A 285 -9.81 -43.89 21.73
C LEU A 285 -10.30 -45.30 22.12
N ALA A 286 -9.50 -46.33 21.83
CA ALA A 286 -9.81 -47.70 22.20
C ALA A 286 -9.72 -47.97 23.71
N THR A 287 -8.86 -47.22 24.42
CA THR A 287 -8.50 -47.42 25.84
C THR A 287 -9.44 -46.75 26.85
N LEU A 288 -10.49 -46.06 26.38
CA LEU A 288 -11.45 -45.41 27.27
C LEU A 288 -12.34 -46.44 28.00
N PRO A 289 -12.51 -46.33 29.33
CA PRO A 289 -13.36 -47.22 30.11
C PRO A 289 -14.85 -47.07 29.72
N PRO A 290 -15.66 -48.13 29.86
CA PRO A 290 -17.04 -48.15 29.37
C PRO A 290 -17.96 -47.09 29.99
N ARG A 291 -17.63 -46.58 31.19
CA ARG A 291 -18.34 -45.43 31.80
C ARG A 291 -18.06 -44.11 31.08
N ALA A 292 -16.85 -43.89 30.58
CA ALA A 292 -16.48 -42.69 29.82
C ALA A 292 -17.09 -42.69 28.41
N LYS A 293 -17.19 -43.87 27.77
CA LYS A 293 -17.87 -44.03 26.48
C LYS A 293 -19.39 -43.79 26.58
N ARG A 294 -20.03 -44.21 27.69
CA ARG A 294 -21.45 -43.95 27.96
C ARG A 294 -21.73 -42.48 28.27
N LEU A 295 -20.85 -41.81 29.02
CA LEU A 295 -20.99 -40.37 29.32
C LEU A 295 -20.84 -39.52 28.04
N LEU A 296 -19.90 -39.88 27.17
CA LEU A 296 -19.69 -39.20 25.88
C LEU A 296 -20.89 -39.37 24.93
N ALA A 297 -21.47 -40.57 24.89
CA ALA A 297 -22.68 -40.83 24.10
C ALA A 297 -23.93 -40.09 24.65
N LEU A 298 -24.06 -39.97 25.97
CA LEU A 298 -25.15 -39.22 26.62
C LEU A 298 -25.06 -37.72 26.36
N VAL A 299 -23.85 -37.15 26.38
CA VAL A 299 -23.62 -35.72 26.07
C VAL A 299 -23.91 -35.42 24.60
N VAL A 300 -23.52 -36.30 23.69
CA VAL A 300 -23.81 -36.14 22.25
C VAL A 300 -25.31 -36.32 21.97
N ALA A 301 -25.99 -37.26 22.62
CA ALA A 301 -27.44 -37.46 22.46
C ALA A 301 -28.27 -36.31 23.05
N LEU A 302 -27.87 -35.72 24.19
CA LEU A 302 -28.57 -34.59 24.80
C LEU A 302 -28.49 -33.32 23.94
N VAL A 303 -27.38 -33.11 23.24
CA VAL A 303 -27.16 -31.98 22.34
C VAL A 303 -27.95 -32.13 21.03
N VAL A 304 -28.20 -33.36 20.59
CA VAL A 304 -29.00 -33.65 19.37
C VAL A 304 -30.50 -33.64 19.63
N VAL A 305 -30.96 -33.94 20.85
CA VAL A 305 -32.40 -34.07 21.19
C VAL A 305 -33.04 -32.75 21.68
N VAL A 306 -32.24 -31.76 22.11
CA VAL A 306 -32.77 -30.49 22.65
C VAL A 306 -32.63 -29.30 21.66
N GLY A 307 -31.99 -29.50 20.52
CA GLY A 307 -31.71 -28.45 19.52
C GLY A 307 -32.65 -28.38 18.31
N GLY A 308 -33.98 -28.39 18.52
CA GLY A 308 -35.03 -28.09 17.53
C GLY A 308 -35.78 -29.33 17.00
N PRO A 309 -37.06 -29.24 16.54
CA PRO A 309 -37.84 -28.05 16.14
C PRO A 309 -39.30 -27.97 16.69
N LEU A 310 -39.95 -26.82 16.55
CA LEU A 310 -41.43 -26.73 16.55
C LEU A 310 -41.89 -26.14 15.20
N VAL A 311 -42.56 -26.97 14.41
CA VAL A 311 -43.26 -26.63 13.16
C VAL A 311 -44.70 -27.08 13.34
N LEU A 312 -45.68 -26.22 13.05
CA LEU A 312 -47.04 -26.56 12.58
C LEU A 312 -47.62 -25.29 11.92
N ARG A 313 -47.64 -25.19 10.59
CA ARG A 313 -48.75 -25.48 9.66
C ARG A 313 -50.06 -24.73 9.95
N THR A 314 -50.38 -23.74 9.12
CA THR A 314 -51.68 -23.62 8.42
C THR A 314 -51.50 -22.92 7.08
N SER A 315 -52.12 -23.51 6.06
CA SER A 315 -52.38 -22.97 4.73
C SER A 315 -53.53 -21.96 4.79
N GLY A 316 -53.42 -20.82 4.11
CA GLY A 316 -54.50 -19.83 3.97
C GLY A 316 -54.08 -18.66 3.10
N ILE A 317 -55.01 -18.20 2.27
CA ILE A 317 -54.85 -17.28 1.12
C ILE A 317 -54.93 -15.80 1.56
N SER A 318 -54.34 -14.92 0.76
CA SER A 318 -54.65 -13.48 0.53
C SER A 318 -53.73 -12.40 1.14
N GLU A 319 -53.22 -11.57 0.23
CA GLU A 319 -53.02 -10.11 0.27
C GLU A 319 -52.28 -9.41 1.43
N GLY A 320 -51.31 -8.55 1.05
CA GLY A 320 -51.03 -7.30 1.77
C GLY A 320 -49.62 -7.14 2.35
N ASP A 321 -48.95 -6.06 1.91
CA ASP A 321 -47.83 -5.33 2.52
C ASP A 321 -46.49 -6.05 2.76
N GLY A 322 -45.67 -6.08 1.70
CA GLY A 322 -44.22 -6.00 1.82
C GLY A 322 -43.80 -4.54 1.82
N SER A 323 -43.55 -3.98 3.00
CA SER A 323 -42.95 -2.66 3.17
C SER A 323 -41.57 -2.62 2.51
N GLU A 324 -41.45 -1.83 1.44
CA GLU A 324 -40.19 -1.35 0.89
C GLU A 324 -39.40 -0.66 2.02
N TYR A 325 -38.19 -1.15 2.29
CA TYR A 325 -37.17 -0.33 2.92
C TYR A 325 -36.59 0.54 1.81
N GLU A 326 -37.21 1.71 1.61
CA GLU A 326 -36.69 2.77 0.75
C GLU A 326 -35.30 3.18 1.25
N SER A 327 -34.30 3.03 0.38
CA SER A 327 -33.05 3.77 0.53
C SER A 327 -33.36 5.27 0.36
N PRO A 328 -32.75 6.18 1.12
CA PRO A 328 -33.03 7.62 1.01
C PRO A 328 -32.44 8.28 -0.25
N PHE A 329 -31.94 7.49 -1.21
CA PHE A 329 -31.57 7.99 -2.54
C PHE A 329 -32.67 7.60 -3.52
N GLY A 330 -33.55 8.56 -3.78
CA GLY A 330 -34.62 8.44 -4.75
C GLY A 330 -34.10 7.96 -6.11
N THR A 331 -34.85 7.03 -6.68
CA THR A 331 -34.80 6.60 -8.07
C THR A 331 -34.85 7.80 -9.01
N PHE A 332 -33.69 8.30 -9.43
CA PHE A 332 -33.55 9.01 -10.70
C PHE A 332 -33.37 7.97 -11.83
N GLY A 333 -34.31 7.03 -11.90
CA GLY A 333 -34.51 6.14 -13.03
C GLY A 333 -35.59 6.73 -13.91
N GLY A 334 -35.23 7.66 -14.78
CA GLY A 334 -36.20 8.27 -15.68
C GLY A 334 -35.77 9.62 -16.23
N LEU A 335 -34.63 9.66 -16.93
CA LEU A 335 -34.27 10.74 -17.86
C LEU A 335 -33.05 10.29 -18.70
N ASP A 336 -33.16 9.17 -19.41
CA ASP A 336 -32.16 8.84 -20.45
C ASP A 336 -32.75 8.19 -21.71
N GLU A 337 -34.02 8.48 -22.00
CA GLU A 337 -34.68 8.01 -23.22
C GLU A 337 -35.38 9.11 -24.03
N ARG A 338 -35.07 10.39 -23.77
CA ARG A 338 -35.58 11.52 -24.58
C ARG A 338 -34.57 12.66 -24.72
N VAL A 339 -33.48 12.40 -25.45
CA VAL A 339 -32.84 13.45 -26.27
C VAL A 339 -32.66 12.88 -27.67
N THR A 340 -33.64 13.17 -28.53
CA THR A 340 -33.53 13.05 -29.98
C THR A 340 -32.47 14.03 -30.48
N ALA A 341 -31.20 13.68 -30.34
CA ALA A 341 -30.13 14.29 -31.13
C ALA A 341 -30.27 13.79 -32.57
N GLN A 342 -30.52 14.71 -33.49
CA GLN A 342 -30.59 14.43 -34.92
C GLN A 342 -29.33 13.69 -35.37
N ARG A 343 -29.49 12.40 -35.73
CA ARG A 343 -28.44 11.59 -36.36
C ARG A 343 -27.94 12.31 -37.62
N PRO A 344 -26.62 12.53 -37.79
CA PRO A 344 -26.10 12.88 -39.10
C PRO A 344 -26.35 11.71 -40.07
N PRO A 345 -26.53 11.97 -41.38
CA PRO A 345 -26.93 10.95 -42.33
C PRO A 345 -25.86 9.87 -42.43
N ARG A 346 -26.29 8.60 -42.32
CA ARG A 346 -25.50 7.40 -42.60
C ARG A 346 -24.80 7.56 -43.96
N ARG A 347 -23.48 7.65 -43.98
CA ARG A 347 -22.69 7.53 -45.23
C ARG A 347 -22.42 6.04 -45.49
N THR A 348 -23.39 5.35 -46.08
CA THR A 348 -23.20 3.99 -46.61
C THR A 348 -22.40 4.02 -47.92
N ALA A 349 -21.51 3.07 -48.15
CA ALA A 349 -21.10 2.73 -49.51
C ALA A 349 -22.27 2.06 -50.25
N ASN A 350 -22.28 2.09 -51.58
CA ASN A 350 -23.38 1.60 -52.43
C ASN A 350 -23.66 0.08 -52.31
N ASP A 351 -22.87 -0.68 -51.55
CA ASP A 351 -23.01 -2.12 -51.34
C ASP A 351 -23.45 -2.52 -49.92
N GLY A 352 -23.74 -1.54 -49.03
CA GLY A 352 -24.22 -1.83 -47.68
C GLY A 352 -23.16 -2.33 -46.70
N THR A 353 -21.87 -2.27 -47.03
CA THR A 353 -20.79 -2.58 -46.09
C THR A 353 -20.45 -1.36 -45.19
N PRO A 354 -20.35 -1.55 -43.85
CA PRO A 354 -19.85 -0.51 -42.95
C PRO A 354 -18.34 -0.28 -43.11
N ARG A 355 -17.89 0.97 -42.99
CA ARG A 355 -16.48 1.35 -43.13
C ARG A 355 -15.65 0.87 -41.93
N ALA A 356 -14.65 0.02 -42.19
CA ALA A 356 -13.55 -0.21 -41.26
C ALA A 356 -12.56 0.97 -41.32
N GLY A 357 -12.38 1.69 -40.22
CA GLY A 357 -11.26 2.62 -40.05
C GLY A 357 -10.00 1.87 -39.63
N LEU A 358 -9.20 1.40 -40.58
CA LEU A 358 -7.83 0.95 -40.33
C LEU A 358 -6.89 2.16 -40.41
N PHE A 359 -6.18 2.48 -39.32
CA PHE A 359 -4.97 3.31 -39.41
C PHE A 359 -3.83 2.78 -38.54
N LYS A 360 -3.35 1.59 -38.89
CA LYS A 360 -2.00 1.40 -39.42
C LYS A 360 -2.15 0.37 -40.55
N PRO A 361 -1.77 0.65 -41.80
CA PRO A 361 -1.96 -0.33 -42.88
C PRO A 361 -1.18 -1.61 -42.57
N LEU A 362 -1.75 -2.76 -42.97
CA LEU A 362 -1.02 -4.02 -43.16
C LEU A 362 0.35 -3.70 -43.77
N ALA A 363 1.44 -4.22 -43.22
CA ALA A 363 2.77 -4.00 -43.75
C ALA A 363 2.81 -4.41 -45.24
N GLY A 364 2.78 -3.43 -46.14
CA GLY A 364 2.87 -3.64 -47.59
C GLY A 364 1.55 -3.72 -48.38
N ALA A 365 0.36 -3.51 -47.81
CA ALA A 365 -0.90 -3.55 -48.58
C ALA A 365 -1.53 -2.17 -48.81
N SER A 366 -1.97 -1.93 -50.06
CA SER A 366 -2.58 -0.66 -50.53
C SER A 366 -4.11 -0.66 -50.52
N SER A 367 -4.78 -1.55 -49.77
CA SER A 367 -6.25 -1.63 -49.75
C SER A 367 -6.84 -1.94 -48.37
N ASN A 368 -7.77 -1.10 -47.92
CA ASN A 368 -8.58 -1.24 -46.69
C ASN A 368 -9.78 -2.18 -46.96
N ASN A 369 -9.64 -3.47 -46.66
CA ASN A 369 -10.74 -4.43 -46.81
C ASN A 369 -11.46 -4.65 -45.46
N PRO A 370 -12.77 -4.37 -45.33
CA PRO A 370 -13.51 -4.41 -44.05
C PRO A 370 -13.90 -5.82 -43.55
N SER A 371 -13.38 -6.88 -44.16
CA SER A 371 -13.67 -8.29 -43.85
C SER A 371 -12.56 -9.01 -43.07
N ILE A 372 -11.62 -8.26 -42.50
CA ILE A 372 -10.46 -8.84 -41.81
C ILE A 372 -10.89 -9.33 -40.42
N SER A 373 -10.71 -10.62 -40.17
CA SER A 373 -10.98 -11.24 -38.87
C SER A 373 -10.00 -10.73 -37.80
N LEU A 374 -10.34 -10.86 -36.51
CA LEU A 374 -9.45 -10.42 -35.44
C LEU A 374 -8.11 -11.18 -35.49
N SER A 375 -8.12 -12.48 -35.78
CA SER A 375 -6.90 -13.28 -35.94
C SER A 375 -6.02 -12.75 -37.07
N SER A 376 -6.59 -12.43 -38.25
CA SER A 376 -5.84 -11.84 -39.36
C SER A 376 -5.30 -10.44 -39.03
N PHE A 377 -6.06 -9.64 -38.26
CA PHE A 377 -5.61 -8.36 -37.74
C PHE A 377 -4.40 -8.52 -36.81
N LEU A 378 -4.47 -9.44 -35.85
CA LEU A 378 -3.38 -9.72 -34.91
C LEU A 378 -2.13 -10.25 -35.64
N GLU A 379 -2.30 -11.15 -36.59
CA GLU A 379 -1.20 -11.68 -37.41
C GLU A 379 -0.49 -10.59 -38.21
N SER A 380 -1.27 -9.68 -38.82
CA SER A 380 -0.72 -8.60 -39.63
C SER A 380 0.13 -7.61 -38.83
N HIS A 381 -0.18 -7.42 -37.55
CA HIS A 381 0.46 -6.43 -36.69
C HIS A 381 1.53 -7.03 -35.77
N PHE A 382 1.35 -8.27 -35.34
CA PHE A 382 2.17 -8.92 -34.32
C PHE A 382 2.87 -10.19 -34.81
N GLY A 383 2.71 -10.56 -36.08
CA GLY A 383 3.29 -11.75 -36.68
C GLY A 383 2.46 -13.01 -36.46
N ALA A 384 2.83 -14.06 -37.17
CA ALA A 384 2.11 -15.33 -37.16
C ALA A 384 2.22 -16.05 -35.80
N PRO A 385 1.20 -16.84 -35.40
CA PRO A 385 1.13 -17.51 -34.11
C PRO A 385 2.17 -18.64 -33.93
N ASP A 386 2.86 -19.04 -34.99
CA ASP A 386 3.93 -20.04 -35.01
C ASP A 386 5.33 -19.46 -34.73
N LEU A 387 5.44 -18.13 -34.60
CA LEU A 387 6.70 -17.50 -34.22
C LEU A 387 7.24 -18.05 -32.89
N PRO A 388 8.56 -18.11 -32.68
CA PRO A 388 9.13 -18.53 -31.41
C PRO A 388 8.49 -17.72 -30.27
N PRO A 389 8.10 -18.33 -29.13
CA PRO A 389 7.44 -17.61 -28.04
C PRO A 389 8.19 -16.34 -27.58
N ARG A 390 9.52 -16.32 -27.72
CA ARG A 390 10.39 -15.16 -27.42
C ARG A 390 10.14 -13.94 -28.31
N GLU A 391 9.66 -14.14 -29.54
CA GLU A 391 9.38 -13.08 -30.51
C GLU A 391 7.91 -12.65 -30.48
N GLN A 392 7.05 -13.42 -29.83
CA GLN A 392 5.64 -13.09 -29.68
C GLN A 392 5.40 -12.07 -28.56
N PRO A 393 4.74 -10.94 -28.83
CA PRO A 393 4.33 -10.03 -27.76
C PRO A 393 3.18 -10.63 -26.94
N HIS A 394 3.04 -10.22 -25.68
CA HIS A 394 1.82 -10.49 -24.93
C HIS A 394 0.69 -9.62 -25.50
N VAL A 395 -0.40 -10.23 -25.97
CA VAL A 395 -1.56 -9.49 -26.49
C VAL A 395 -2.57 -9.31 -25.37
N TRP A 396 -2.84 -8.05 -25.04
CA TRP A 396 -3.89 -7.64 -24.13
C TRP A 396 -5.09 -7.21 -24.94
N LEU A 397 -6.27 -7.74 -24.62
CA LEU A 397 -7.55 -7.35 -25.20
C LEU A 397 -8.35 -6.59 -24.15
N THR A 398 -9.00 -5.52 -24.58
CA THR A 398 -9.94 -4.75 -23.77
C THR A 398 -11.12 -4.29 -24.63
N MET A 399 -12.23 -3.95 -24.02
CA MET A 399 -13.43 -3.44 -24.70
C MET A 399 -13.73 -2.03 -24.25
N ALA A 400 -14.09 -1.16 -25.19
CA ALA A 400 -14.38 0.23 -24.88
C ALA A 400 -15.46 0.81 -25.80
N ASP A 401 -16.35 1.60 -25.21
CA ASP A 401 -17.09 2.63 -25.94
C ASP A 401 -16.27 3.94 -25.95
N ALA A 402 -16.82 5.00 -26.53
CA ALA A 402 -16.18 6.32 -26.57
C ALA A 402 -15.77 6.84 -25.18
N THR A 403 -16.56 6.58 -24.14
CA THR A 403 -16.32 7.07 -22.78
C THR A 403 -15.15 6.34 -22.13
N TRP A 404 -15.13 5.01 -22.19
CA TRP A 404 -14.02 4.20 -21.70
C TRP A 404 -12.74 4.43 -22.50
N ALA A 405 -12.85 4.63 -23.81
CA ALA A 405 -11.72 4.96 -24.68
C ALA A 405 -11.03 6.26 -24.26
N ARG A 406 -11.73 7.24 -23.71
CA ARG A 406 -11.13 8.49 -23.18
C ARG A 406 -10.64 8.36 -21.74
N THR A 407 -11.07 7.35 -21.00
CA THR A 407 -10.86 7.25 -19.55
C THR A 407 -10.05 6.00 -19.20
N GLY A 408 -10.71 4.91 -18.81
CA GLY A 408 -10.06 3.71 -18.28
C GLY A 408 -9.14 3.02 -19.28
N THR A 409 -9.57 2.90 -20.54
CA THR A 409 -8.75 2.33 -21.61
C THR A 409 -7.52 3.18 -21.91
N ALA A 410 -7.65 4.51 -21.87
CA ALA A 410 -6.51 5.42 -22.04
C ALA A 410 -5.51 5.30 -20.89
N ALA A 411 -5.99 5.10 -19.64
CA ALA A 411 -5.14 4.83 -18.49
C ALA A 411 -4.40 3.50 -18.63
N LEU A 412 -5.11 2.44 -19.08
CA LEU A 412 -4.53 1.13 -19.36
C LEU A 412 -3.46 1.19 -20.45
N HIS A 413 -3.74 1.89 -21.56
CA HIS A 413 -2.77 2.11 -22.64
C HIS A 413 -1.51 2.82 -22.15
N THR A 414 -1.69 3.90 -21.37
CA THR A 414 -0.58 4.66 -20.78
C THR A 414 0.28 3.78 -19.87
N PHE A 415 -0.35 2.90 -19.08
CA PHE A 415 0.34 1.94 -18.23
C PHE A 415 1.14 0.91 -19.06
N VAL A 416 0.53 0.30 -20.09
CA VAL A 416 1.19 -0.71 -20.94
C VAL A 416 2.40 -0.14 -21.67
N GLU A 417 2.26 1.07 -22.24
CA GLU A 417 3.38 1.77 -22.88
C GLU A 417 4.52 2.02 -21.90
N ARG A 418 4.18 2.44 -20.68
CA ARG A 418 5.15 2.67 -19.61
C ARG A 418 5.84 1.37 -19.17
N LEU A 419 5.07 0.30 -19.01
CA LEU A 419 5.54 -1.03 -18.63
C LEU A 419 6.58 -1.55 -19.64
N ASN A 420 6.29 -1.43 -20.93
CA ASN A 420 7.19 -1.86 -22.01
C ASN A 420 8.53 -1.12 -21.96
N VAL A 421 8.51 0.19 -21.72
CA VAL A 421 9.74 1.00 -21.62
C VAL A 421 10.59 0.55 -20.43
N GLU A 422 9.99 0.40 -19.26
CA GLU A 422 10.72 0.05 -18.04
C GLU A 422 11.23 -1.39 -18.04
N ARG A 423 10.42 -2.35 -18.48
CA ARG A 423 10.84 -3.76 -18.58
C ARG A 423 12.00 -3.91 -19.58
N ARG A 424 11.94 -3.23 -20.75
CA ARG A 424 13.07 -3.22 -21.70
C ARG A 424 14.33 -2.60 -21.09
N ALA A 425 14.20 -1.48 -20.38
CA ALA A 425 15.35 -0.82 -19.74
C ALA A 425 16.01 -1.68 -18.66
N ARG A 426 15.22 -2.37 -17.84
CA ARG A 426 15.73 -3.14 -16.69
C ARG A 426 16.14 -4.57 -17.05
N TYR A 427 15.36 -5.24 -17.88
CA TYR A 427 15.49 -6.68 -18.13
C TYR A 427 15.90 -7.01 -19.57
N GLY A 428 15.93 -6.05 -20.49
CA GLY A 428 16.22 -6.30 -21.92
C GLY A 428 17.61 -6.86 -22.23
N ARG A 429 18.55 -6.83 -21.27
CA ARG A 429 19.88 -7.46 -21.40
C ARG A 429 19.92 -8.93 -20.96
N ARG A 430 18.81 -9.49 -20.44
CA ARG A 430 18.74 -10.89 -20.02
C ARG A 430 18.82 -11.82 -21.23
N LYS A 431 19.39 -13.01 -21.03
CA LYS A 431 19.60 -14.04 -22.06
C LYS A 431 18.30 -14.50 -22.72
N ASP A 432 17.16 -14.36 -22.02
CA ASP A 432 15.82 -14.75 -22.50
C ASP A 432 15.01 -13.61 -23.14
N GLY A 433 15.54 -12.37 -23.15
CA GLY A 433 14.83 -11.19 -23.64
C GLY A 433 13.63 -10.79 -22.76
N VAL A 434 12.92 -9.73 -23.16
CA VAL A 434 11.62 -9.34 -22.59
C VAL A 434 10.63 -9.21 -23.72
N ARG A 435 9.47 -9.87 -23.56
CA ARG A 435 8.33 -9.73 -24.46
C ARG A 435 7.64 -8.39 -24.19
N ASP A 436 7.40 -7.63 -25.24
CA ASP A 436 6.55 -6.44 -25.18
C ASP A 436 5.09 -6.86 -24.98
N THR A 437 4.34 -6.04 -24.26
CA THR A 437 2.89 -6.13 -24.14
C THR A 437 2.23 -5.19 -25.17
N LYS A 438 1.23 -5.66 -25.91
CA LYS A 438 0.48 -4.88 -26.91
C LYS A 438 -1.00 -4.89 -26.55
N LEU A 439 -1.57 -3.71 -26.33
CA LEU A 439 -2.98 -3.54 -26.01
C LEU A 439 -3.80 -3.35 -27.30
N VAL A 440 -4.83 -4.16 -27.49
CA VAL A 440 -5.80 -4.07 -28.58
C VAL A 440 -7.16 -3.76 -27.97
N VAL A 441 -7.77 -2.67 -28.45
CA VAL A 441 -9.07 -2.18 -28.00
C VAL A 441 -10.14 -2.62 -28.99
N MET A 442 -11.08 -3.43 -28.51
CA MET A 442 -12.28 -3.81 -29.25
C MET A 442 -13.33 -2.72 -29.05
N CYS A 443 -13.50 -1.88 -30.05
CA CYS A 443 -14.37 -0.72 -29.99
C CYS A 443 -15.84 -1.10 -30.22
N LEU A 444 -16.71 -0.54 -29.38
CA LEU A 444 -18.17 -0.73 -29.43
C LEU A 444 -18.87 0.32 -30.31
N ASP A 445 -18.20 1.44 -30.61
CA ASP A 445 -18.67 2.53 -31.45
C ASP A 445 -17.54 3.14 -32.31
N GLU A 446 -17.89 3.96 -33.30
CA GLU A 446 -16.94 4.60 -34.21
C GLU A 446 -16.04 5.65 -33.51
N GLU A 447 -16.55 6.33 -32.49
CA GLU A 447 -15.82 7.37 -31.77
C GLU A 447 -14.68 6.81 -30.90
N CYS A 448 -14.87 5.60 -30.36
CA CYS A 448 -13.81 4.82 -29.73
C CYS A 448 -12.64 4.60 -30.69
N VAL A 449 -12.91 4.23 -31.95
CA VAL A 449 -11.87 3.99 -32.96
C VAL A 449 -11.06 5.26 -33.20
N GLU A 450 -11.73 6.40 -33.38
CA GLU A 450 -11.07 7.69 -33.57
C GLU A 450 -10.26 8.14 -32.36
N THR A 451 -10.73 7.82 -31.15
CA THR A 451 -10.08 8.16 -29.90
C THR A 451 -8.81 7.32 -29.71
N VAL A 452 -8.90 6.00 -29.87
CA VAL A 452 -7.77 5.07 -29.74
C VAL A 452 -6.70 5.35 -30.81
N ALA A 453 -7.09 5.75 -32.01
CA ALA A 453 -6.15 6.16 -33.06
C ALA A 453 -5.28 7.38 -32.67
N LYS A 454 -5.71 8.19 -31.71
CA LYS A 454 -4.98 9.37 -31.20
C LYS A 454 -4.10 9.06 -29.98
N TYR A 455 -4.07 7.81 -29.53
CA TYR A 455 -3.26 7.42 -28.37
C TYR A 455 -1.77 7.67 -28.63
N LYS A 456 -1.10 8.15 -27.58
CA LYS A 456 0.31 8.50 -27.59
C LYS A 456 1.14 7.40 -26.94
N GLY A 457 2.42 7.32 -27.29
CA GLY A 457 3.36 6.41 -26.61
C GLY A 457 3.74 6.90 -25.21
N ALA A 458 4.59 6.13 -24.51
CA ALA A 458 5.00 6.37 -23.11
C ALA A 458 5.58 7.77 -22.77
N TYR A 459 5.98 8.53 -23.79
CA TYR A 459 6.56 9.87 -23.65
C TYR A 459 5.65 10.99 -24.20
N GLY A 460 4.38 10.70 -24.48
CA GLY A 460 3.44 11.67 -25.04
C GLY A 460 3.70 12.04 -26.52
N ARG A 461 4.56 11.26 -27.20
CA ARG A 461 4.83 11.42 -28.63
C ARG A 461 3.82 10.60 -29.44
N ASP A 462 3.46 11.12 -30.61
CA ASP A 462 2.69 10.36 -31.58
C ASP A 462 3.56 9.23 -32.13
N THR A 463 3.12 7.99 -31.89
CA THR A 463 3.78 6.77 -32.34
C THR A 463 2.92 6.01 -33.37
N GLY A 464 1.91 6.68 -33.93
CA GLY A 464 0.98 6.10 -34.89
C GLY A 464 -0.26 5.47 -34.26
N GLY A 465 -0.73 5.98 -33.11
CA GLY A 465 -1.97 5.57 -32.45
C GLY A 465 -1.92 4.24 -31.69
N GLY A 466 -3.02 3.91 -31.02
CA GLY A 466 -3.29 2.61 -30.40
C GLY A 466 -3.92 1.62 -31.38
N TYR A 467 -3.98 0.34 -31.02
CA TYR A 467 -4.60 -0.70 -31.85
C TYR A 467 -6.10 -0.76 -31.58
N ALA A 468 -6.91 -0.23 -32.50
CA ALA A 468 -8.37 -0.31 -32.44
C ALA A 468 -8.90 -1.37 -33.41
N TYR A 469 -9.79 -2.22 -32.94
CA TYR A 469 -10.52 -3.20 -33.76
C TYR A 469 -12.03 -3.01 -33.59
N ALA A 470 -12.74 -2.86 -34.70
CA ALA A 470 -14.18 -2.56 -34.70
C ALA A 470 -15.00 -3.59 -35.50
N GLY A 471 -14.40 -4.70 -35.90
CA GLY A 471 -15.04 -5.71 -36.76
C GLY A 471 -16.26 -6.39 -36.11
N PHE A 472 -16.36 -6.38 -34.78
CA PHE A 472 -17.50 -6.98 -34.05
C PHE A 472 -18.72 -6.07 -33.89
N MET A 473 -18.64 -4.79 -34.27
CA MET A 473 -19.76 -3.84 -34.11
C MET A 473 -21.00 -4.22 -34.93
N HIS A 474 -20.79 -4.90 -36.07
CA HIS A 474 -21.83 -5.11 -37.08
C HIS A 474 -22.31 -6.56 -37.23
N ASN A 475 -21.72 -7.50 -36.49
CA ASN A 475 -22.04 -8.93 -36.57
C ASN A 475 -22.61 -9.50 -35.26
N ARG A 476 -23.12 -8.64 -34.37
CA ARG A 476 -23.68 -9.03 -33.08
C ARG A 476 -25.04 -9.75 -33.23
N PRO A 477 -25.21 -10.96 -32.65
CA PRO A 477 -26.53 -11.58 -32.49
C PRO A 477 -27.46 -10.79 -31.57
N GLU A 478 -28.75 -10.69 -31.92
CA GLU A 478 -29.72 -9.91 -31.14
C GLU A 478 -29.90 -10.40 -29.70
N GLN A 479 -29.69 -11.69 -29.46
CA GLN A 479 -29.85 -12.36 -28.18
C GLN A 479 -28.72 -12.05 -27.18
N ILE A 480 -27.63 -11.42 -27.62
CA ILE A 480 -26.42 -11.20 -26.81
C ILE A 480 -26.24 -9.72 -26.51
N PHE A 481 -25.86 -9.37 -25.28
CA PHE A 481 -25.56 -7.99 -24.92
C PHE A 481 -24.43 -7.39 -25.78
N ALA A 482 -24.59 -6.11 -26.16
CA ALA A 482 -23.57 -5.38 -26.91
C ALA A 482 -22.22 -5.32 -26.19
N SER A 483 -22.25 -5.23 -24.86
CA SER A 483 -21.06 -5.24 -23.99
C SER A 483 -20.43 -6.61 -23.80
N THR A 484 -21.05 -7.70 -24.26
CA THR A 484 -20.57 -9.07 -24.05
C THR A 484 -20.08 -9.72 -25.35
N TRP A 485 -20.71 -9.40 -26.48
CA TRP A 485 -20.44 -10.04 -27.77
C TRP A 485 -18.96 -9.97 -28.21
N PRO A 486 -18.27 -8.81 -28.22
CA PRO A 486 -16.90 -8.74 -28.72
C PRO A 486 -15.92 -9.59 -27.92
N LYS A 487 -16.15 -9.73 -26.60
CA LYS A 487 -15.36 -10.59 -25.71
C LYS A 487 -15.51 -12.06 -26.08
N LEU A 488 -16.74 -12.55 -26.22
CA LEU A 488 -17.01 -13.93 -26.60
C LEU A 488 -16.44 -14.26 -28.00
N ALA A 489 -16.71 -13.40 -28.98
CA ALA A 489 -16.24 -13.60 -30.35
C ALA A 489 -14.70 -13.62 -30.42
N ALA A 490 -14.03 -12.70 -29.73
CA ALA A 490 -12.57 -12.66 -29.70
C ALA A 490 -11.95 -13.90 -29.07
N PHE A 491 -12.51 -14.40 -27.97
CA PHE A 491 -12.00 -15.59 -27.31
C PHE A 491 -12.15 -16.84 -28.17
N ILE A 492 -13.30 -17.02 -28.81
CA ILE A 492 -13.54 -18.17 -29.68
C ILE A 492 -12.62 -18.13 -30.92
N GLU A 493 -12.38 -16.94 -31.48
CA GLU A 493 -11.57 -16.80 -32.70
C GLU A 493 -10.06 -16.94 -32.45
N VAL A 494 -9.55 -16.41 -31.33
CA VAL A 494 -8.10 -16.22 -31.12
C VAL A 494 -7.47 -17.27 -30.20
N LEU A 495 -8.19 -17.78 -29.19
CA LEU A 495 -7.64 -18.78 -28.24
C LEU A 495 -7.14 -20.09 -28.89
N PRO A 496 -7.65 -20.57 -30.03
CA PRO A 496 -7.06 -21.73 -30.71
C PRO A 496 -5.61 -21.50 -31.17
N HIS A 497 -5.20 -20.24 -31.35
CA HIS A 497 -3.96 -19.87 -32.00
C HIS A 497 -2.99 -19.11 -31.10
N ARG A 498 -3.46 -18.39 -30.08
CA ARG A 498 -2.62 -17.45 -29.32
C ARG A 498 -3.06 -17.28 -27.87
N ASP A 499 -2.08 -17.12 -26.98
CA ASP A 499 -2.32 -16.72 -25.60
C ASP A 499 -2.95 -15.33 -25.56
N LEU A 500 -3.97 -15.18 -24.71
CA LEU A 500 -4.69 -13.93 -24.54
C LEU A 500 -4.66 -13.45 -23.10
N PHE A 501 -4.52 -12.15 -22.95
CA PHE A 501 -4.77 -11.47 -21.69
C PHE A 501 -5.99 -10.55 -21.86
N PHE A 502 -7.09 -10.83 -21.19
CA PHE A 502 -8.26 -9.97 -21.21
C PHE A 502 -8.36 -9.09 -19.96
N VAL A 503 -8.70 -7.82 -20.20
CA VAL A 503 -8.75 -6.76 -19.19
C VAL A 503 -9.94 -5.85 -19.47
N ASP A 504 -10.92 -5.78 -18.57
CA ASP A 504 -11.99 -4.80 -18.68
C ASP A 504 -11.46 -3.37 -18.51
N SER A 505 -12.16 -2.41 -19.12
CA SER A 505 -11.73 -1.00 -19.12
C SER A 505 -11.81 -0.32 -17.75
N ASP A 506 -12.48 -0.94 -16.77
CA ASP A 506 -12.56 -0.47 -15.37
C ASP A 506 -11.50 -1.08 -14.44
N VAL A 507 -10.52 -1.79 -15.02
CA VAL A 507 -9.38 -2.36 -14.31
C VAL A 507 -8.17 -1.41 -14.39
N ALA A 508 -7.68 -0.95 -13.24
CA ALA A 508 -6.58 0.03 -13.18
C ALA A 508 -5.31 -0.54 -12.54
N PHE A 509 -4.21 -0.56 -13.30
CA PHE A 509 -2.91 -1.08 -12.87
C PHE A 509 -2.01 -0.01 -12.29
N ARG A 510 -1.36 -0.36 -11.17
CA ARG A 510 -0.29 0.44 -10.57
C ARG A 510 1.09 -0.17 -10.78
N TYR A 511 1.19 -1.50 -10.73
CA TYR A 511 2.44 -2.21 -10.88
C TYR A 511 2.35 -3.33 -11.92
N ASP A 512 3.51 -3.81 -12.36
CA ASP A 512 3.67 -4.94 -13.26
C ASP A 512 3.03 -6.22 -12.68
N PRO A 513 2.03 -6.83 -13.36
CA PRO A 513 1.38 -8.06 -12.90
C PRO A 513 2.19 -9.33 -13.19
N TYR A 514 3.08 -9.30 -14.19
CA TYR A 514 3.79 -10.49 -14.66
C TYR A 514 4.68 -11.18 -13.61
N PRO A 515 5.39 -10.49 -12.69
CA PRO A 515 6.17 -11.16 -11.65
C PRO A 515 5.39 -12.15 -10.78
N TYR A 516 4.07 -11.97 -10.68
CA TYR A 516 3.19 -12.86 -9.93
C TYR A 516 2.53 -13.93 -10.81
N MET A 517 2.50 -13.72 -12.13
CA MET A 517 1.75 -14.57 -13.08
C MET A 517 2.65 -15.45 -13.94
N GLU A 518 3.85 -15.02 -14.33
CA GLU A 518 4.73 -15.74 -15.29
C GLU A 518 5.00 -17.19 -14.87
N LEU A 519 5.21 -17.45 -13.58
CA LEU A 519 5.41 -18.81 -13.05
C LEU A 519 4.15 -19.68 -13.15
N LEU A 520 2.97 -19.06 -13.04
CA LEU A 520 1.68 -19.75 -13.11
C LEU A 520 1.28 -20.00 -14.58
N MET A 521 1.65 -19.09 -15.48
CA MET A 521 1.38 -19.19 -16.91
C MET A 521 2.01 -20.45 -17.54
N GLU A 522 3.07 -21.01 -16.96
CA GLU A 522 3.67 -22.27 -17.41
C GLU A 522 2.85 -23.50 -17.00
N SER A 523 2.11 -23.44 -15.89
CA SER A 523 1.47 -24.60 -15.25
C SER A 523 -0.04 -24.67 -15.41
N TYR A 524 -0.71 -23.53 -15.60
CA TYR A 524 -2.18 -23.40 -15.65
C TYR A 524 -2.66 -22.92 -17.02
N ASP A 525 -3.93 -23.21 -17.33
CA ASP A 525 -4.59 -22.80 -18.58
C ASP A 525 -5.30 -21.45 -18.41
N ILE A 526 -5.83 -21.16 -17.22
CA ILE A 526 -6.46 -19.89 -16.87
C ILE A 526 -5.86 -19.38 -15.56
N VAL A 527 -5.47 -18.12 -15.54
CA VAL A 527 -5.05 -17.39 -14.33
C VAL A 527 -5.90 -16.13 -14.22
N ALA A 528 -6.72 -16.05 -13.18
CA ALA A 528 -7.65 -14.94 -13.01
C ALA A 528 -7.92 -14.68 -11.53
N GLN A 529 -8.78 -13.69 -11.24
CA GLN A 529 -9.15 -13.27 -9.91
C GLN A 529 -10.57 -13.74 -9.55
N GLU A 530 -10.89 -13.89 -8.27
CA GLU A 530 -12.26 -14.07 -7.79
C GLU A 530 -12.96 -12.73 -7.46
N ASN A 531 -14.29 -12.71 -7.53
CA ASN A 531 -15.11 -11.56 -7.13
C ASN A 531 -15.15 -11.40 -5.60
N ASP A 532 -15.23 -10.16 -5.11
CA ASP A 532 -15.25 -9.83 -3.67
C ASP A 532 -16.48 -10.38 -2.94
N SER A 533 -17.60 -10.50 -3.67
CA SER A 533 -18.86 -11.06 -3.16
C SER A 533 -18.87 -12.58 -3.06
N TRP A 534 -17.81 -13.27 -3.51
CA TRP A 534 -17.66 -14.74 -3.54
C TRP A 534 -18.83 -15.49 -4.20
N ASP A 535 -19.57 -14.79 -5.06
CA ASP A 535 -20.74 -15.29 -5.77
C ASP A 535 -20.34 -15.92 -7.11
N HIS A 536 -19.40 -15.29 -7.82
CA HIS A 536 -18.97 -15.66 -9.16
C HIS A 536 -17.45 -15.50 -9.33
N PHE A 537 -16.84 -16.39 -10.12
CA PHE A 537 -15.49 -16.22 -10.64
C PHE A 537 -15.48 -15.02 -11.61
N ASN A 538 -14.54 -14.09 -11.44
CA ASN A 538 -14.55 -12.83 -12.17
C ASN A 538 -14.08 -13.06 -13.62
N THR A 539 -14.85 -12.56 -14.58
CA THR A 539 -14.45 -12.64 -16.01
C THR A 539 -13.86 -11.35 -16.55
N GLY A 540 -13.77 -10.28 -15.76
CA GLY A 540 -13.26 -8.98 -16.21
C GLY A 540 -11.73 -8.88 -16.25
N TRP A 541 -11.04 -9.86 -15.68
CA TRP A 541 -9.58 -9.94 -15.72
C TRP A 541 -9.12 -11.39 -15.77
N MET A 542 -8.48 -11.78 -16.87
CA MET A 542 -7.94 -13.14 -17.01
C MET A 542 -6.82 -13.24 -18.02
N TRP A 543 -5.84 -14.07 -17.69
CA TRP A 543 -4.93 -14.61 -18.68
C TRP A 543 -5.36 -16.03 -19.04
N ILE A 544 -5.41 -16.34 -20.33
CA ILE A 544 -5.84 -17.62 -20.89
C ILE A 544 -4.77 -18.11 -21.87
N ARG A 545 -4.32 -19.35 -21.67
CA ARG A 545 -3.41 -20.05 -22.58
C ARG A 545 -4.12 -20.44 -23.87
N SER A 546 -3.40 -20.39 -25.00
CA SER A 546 -3.89 -20.91 -26.27
C SER A 546 -4.30 -22.38 -26.15
N SER A 547 -5.55 -22.70 -26.40
CA SER A 547 -6.07 -24.06 -26.38
C SER A 547 -7.43 -24.13 -27.06
N GLN A 548 -7.66 -25.20 -27.83
CA GLN A 548 -8.99 -25.48 -28.38
C GLN A 548 -10.01 -25.70 -27.26
N THR A 549 -9.62 -26.35 -26.17
CA THR A 549 -10.50 -26.58 -25.01
C THR A 549 -10.95 -25.26 -24.37
N ALA A 550 -10.09 -24.25 -24.35
CA ALA A 550 -10.44 -22.93 -23.83
C ALA A 550 -11.42 -22.21 -24.78
N ALA A 551 -11.22 -22.31 -26.09
CA ALA A 551 -12.15 -21.78 -27.08
C ALA A 551 -13.53 -22.46 -27.02
N ASP A 552 -13.55 -23.79 -26.89
CA ASP A 552 -14.78 -24.59 -26.77
C ASP A 552 -15.58 -24.20 -25.53
N ALA A 553 -14.91 -23.95 -24.40
CA ALA A 553 -15.53 -23.49 -23.16
C ALA A 553 -16.26 -22.13 -23.34
N TRP A 554 -15.66 -21.20 -24.08
CA TRP A 554 -16.29 -19.92 -24.41
C TRP A 554 -17.39 -20.05 -25.47
N ASN A 555 -17.27 -21.01 -26.38
CA ASN A 555 -18.34 -21.34 -27.32
C ASN A 555 -19.55 -21.94 -26.59
N GLU A 556 -19.37 -22.73 -25.53
CA GLU A 556 -20.47 -23.18 -24.68
C GLU A 556 -21.21 -22.01 -24.02
N VAL A 557 -20.48 -21.01 -23.49
CA VAL A 557 -21.08 -19.78 -22.96
C VAL A 557 -21.92 -19.07 -24.03
N LEU A 558 -21.38 -18.94 -25.25
CA LEU A 558 -22.11 -18.36 -26.38
C LEU A 558 -23.42 -19.13 -26.66
N GLN A 559 -23.39 -20.46 -26.66
CA GLN A 559 -24.60 -21.27 -26.87
C GLN A 559 -25.63 -21.10 -25.74
N MET A 560 -25.18 -20.84 -24.51
CA MET A 560 -26.07 -20.55 -23.38
C MET A 560 -26.70 -19.16 -23.53
N ASP A 561 -25.91 -18.13 -23.87
CA ASP A 561 -26.40 -16.76 -24.10
C ASP A 561 -27.39 -16.67 -25.28
N MET A 562 -27.20 -17.49 -26.32
CA MET A 562 -28.13 -17.60 -27.45
C MET A 562 -29.50 -18.17 -27.05
N LYS A 563 -29.58 -18.96 -25.98
CA LYS A 563 -30.85 -19.50 -25.46
C LYS A 563 -31.54 -18.55 -24.50
N GLN A 564 -30.75 -17.93 -23.62
CA GLN A 564 -31.24 -16.97 -22.65
C GLN A 564 -30.18 -15.89 -22.45
N THR A 565 -30.53 -14.65 -22.78
CA THR A 565 -29.67 -13.49 -22.59
C THR A 565 -29.24 -13.40 -21.13
N SER A 566 -27.94 -13.57 -20.89
CA SER A 566 -27.32 -13.52 -19.57
C SER A 566 -26.00 -12.74 -19.66
N ARG A 567 -25.38 -12.46 -18.52
CA ARG A 567 -24.00 -11.93 -18.50
C ARG A 567 -23.04 -13.11 -18.68
N ASP A 568 -21.97 -12.89 -19.42
CA ASP A 568 -20.91 -13.90 -19.64
C ASP A 568 -20.38 -14.47 -18.33
N GLN A 569 -20.21 -13.61 -17.32
CA GLN A 569 -19.74 -14.04 -16.00
C GLN A 569 -20.65 -15.10 -15.37
N ASN A 570 -21.96 -14.96 -15.50
CA ASN A 570 -22.91 -15.91 -14.91
C ASN A 570 -22.78 -17.28 -15.59
N ASN A 571 -22.84 -17.28 -16.92
CA ASN A 571 -22.79 -18.51 -17.72
C ASN A 571 -21.43 -19.20 -17.66
N PHE A 572 -20.32 -18.45 -17.56
CA PHE A 572 -18.98 -19.03 -17.42
C PHE A 572 -18.79 -19.75 -16.07
N ASN A 573 -19.53 -19.33 -15.04
CA ASN A 573 -19.52 -19.97 -13.73
C ASN A 573 -20.41 -21.22 -13.64
N GLU A 574 -21.32 -21.41 -14.60
CA GLU A 574 -22.24 -22.53 -14.60
C GLU A 574 -21.53 -23.89 -14.68
N MET A 575 -22.26 -24.93 -14.25
CA MET A 575 -21.77 -26.31 -14.17
C MET A 575 -21.24 -26.86 -15.50
N GLN A 576 -21.75 -26.34 -16.62
CA GLN A 576 -21.36 -26.78 -17.96
C GLN A 576 -19.94 -26.33 -18.30
N VAL A 577 -19.47 -25.20 -17.76
CA VAL A 577 -18.18 -24.60 -18.09
C VAL A 577 -17.16 -24.82 -16.96
N LEU A 578 -17.19 -23.99 -15.91
CA LEU A 578 -16.27 -24.11 -14.77
C LEU A 578 -16.86 -24.91 -13.59
N GLY A 579 -18.17 -24.86 -13.37
CA GLY A 579 -18.83 -25.51 -12.24
C GLY A 579 -18.38 -25.02 -10.87
N THR A 580 -18.20 -23.71 -10.73
CA THR A 580 -17.61 -23.09 -9.54
C THR A 580 -18.47 -23.29 -8.29
N ALA A 581 -19.79 -23.46 -8.43
CA ALA A 581 -20.70 -23.70 -7.30
C ALA A 581 -20.39 -24.98 -6.49
N LEU A 582 -19.98 -26.08 -7.14
CA LEU A 582 -19.59 -27.31 -6.44
C LEU A 582 -18.20 -27.17 -5.80
N LEU A 583 -17.31 -26.40 -6.43
CA LEU A 583 -15.96 -26.15 -5.95
C LEU A 583 -15.90 -25.24 -4.72
N ARG A 584 -16.98 -24.50 -4.44
CA ARG A 584 -17.16 -23.70 -3.22
C ARG A 584 -17.69 -24.49 -2.01
N GLN A 585 -18.00 -25.78 -2.16
CA GLN A 585 -18.47 -26.61 -1.06
C GLN A 585 -17.30 -27.01 -0.15
N HIS A 586 -17.06 -26.18 0.88
CA HIS A 586 -16.09 -26.50 1.94
C HIS A 586 -16.66 -27.57 2.90
N ARG A 587 -15.79 -28.43 3.46
CA ARG A 587 -16.17 -29.61 4.28
C ARG A 587 -16.87 -29.30 5.62
N ASP A 588 -17.05 -28.04 5.94
CA ASP A 588 -17.56 -27.50 7.19
C ASP A 588 -19.06 -27.09 7.13
N GLY A 589 -19.74 -27.29 5.99
CA GLY A 589 -21.20 -27.18 5.89
C GLY A 589 -21.77 -25.75 5.90
N GLY A 590 -20.94 -24.72 5.77
CA GLY A 590 -21.39 -23.33 5.61
C GLY A 590 -21.90 -23.02 4.19
N ASP A 591 -22.62 -21.90 4.04
CA ASP A 591 -23.13 -21.44 2.72
C ASP A 591 -21.99 -21.32 1.70
N PRO A 592 -22.02 -22.12 0.60
CA PRO A 592 -20.99 -22.10 -0.44
C PRO A 592 -20.83 -20.73 -1.12
N ARG A 593 -21.88 -19.89 -1.16
CA ARG A 593 -21.84 -18.57 -1.81
C ARG A 593 -21.14 -17.48 -0.99
N ARG A 594 -20.64 -17.83 0.20
CA ARG A 594 -19.91 -16.92 1.11
C ARG A 594 -18.48 -17.36 1.37
N LYS A 595 -17.90 -18.17 0.49
CA LYS A 595 -16.55 -18.70 0.64
C LYS A 595 -15.75 -18.56 -0.64
N PRO A 596 -14.44 -18.28 -0.53
CA PRO A 596 -13.58 -18.22 -1.69
C PRO A 596 -13.48 -19.60 -2.36
N LEU A 597 -13.26 -19.57 -3.67
CA LEU A 597 -12.85 -20.74 -4.44
C LEU A 597 -11.51 -21.28 -3.93
N LEU A 598 -11.28 -22.56 -4.20
CA LEU A 598 -9.95 -23.13 -4.04
C LEU A 598 -8.97 -22.38 -4.95
N SER A 599 -7.77 -22.09 -4.42
CA SER A 599 -6.72 -21.39 -5.15
C SER A 599 -6.34 -22.09 -6.46
N ASP A 600 -6.49 -23.41 -6.51
CA ASP A 600 -6.22 -24.26 -7.66
C ASP A 600 -7.37 -25.24 -7.86
N PHE A 601 -7.87 -25.35 -9.10
CA PHE A 601 -8.83 -26.39 -9.45
C PHE A 601 -8.75 -26.77 -10.93
N THR A 602 -9.28 -27.94 -11.26
CA THR A 602 -9.50 -28.37 -12.64
C THR A 602 -11.00 -28.34 -12.91
N ALA A 603 -11.40 -27.57 -13.92
CA ALA A 603 -12.79 -27.49 -14.38
C ALA A 603 -13.23 -28.82 -15.02
N LYS A 604 -14.53 -29.01 -15.18
CA LYS A 604 -15.11 -30.25 -15.72
C LYS A 604 -14.66 -30.53 -17.17
N ASN A 605 -14.46 -29.47 -17.95
CA ASN A 605 -13.93 -29.53 -19.31
C ASN A 605 -12.40 -29.77 -19.38
N GLY A 606 -11.73 -29.92 -18.24
CA GLY A 606 -10.30 -30.25 -18.15
C GLY A 606 -9.37 -29.05 -18.00
N LEU A 607 -9.89 -27.81 -18.04
CA LEU A 607 -9.08 -26.60 -17.89
C LEU A 607 -8.53 -26.47 -16.46
N LYS A 608 -7.23 -26.24 -16.33
CA LYS A 608 -6.58 -25.94 -15.04
C LYS A 608 -6.66 -24.45 -14.76
N VAL A 609 -7.31 -24.10 -13.65
CA VAL A 609 -7.55 -22.72 -13.25
C VAL A 609 -6.81 -22.42 -11.95
N HIS A 610 -6.11 -21.28 -11.93
CA HIS A 610 -5.51 -20.70 -10.73
C HIS A 610 -6.22 -19.38 -10.37
N VAL A 611 -6.62 -19.26 -9.11
CA VAL A 611 -7.22 -18.05 -8.53
C VAL A 611 -6.14 -17.23 -7.83
N LEU A 612 -5.90 -16.01 -8.32
CA LEU A 612 -4.91 -15.08 -7.78
C LEU A 612 -5.28 -14.58 -6.37
N ASP A 613 -4.25 -14.33 -5.56
CA ASP A 613 -4.38 -13.83 -4.18
C ASP A 613 -5.07 -12.45 -4.14
N ASP A 614 -6.18 -12.37 -3.40
CA ASP A 614 -7.03 -11.18 -3.25
C ASP A 614 -6.31 -9.98 -2.59
N ASN A 615 -5.22 -10.23 -1.85
CA ASN A 615 -4.42 -9.19 -1.21
C ASN A 615 -3.49 -8.46 -2.20
N VAL A 616 -3.08 -9.16 -3.27
CA VAL A 616 -2.21 -8.62 -4.33
C VAL A 616 -3.05 -8.13 -5.51
N PHE A 617 -4.06 -8.92 -5.87
CA PHE A 617 -4.97 -8.70 -6.98
C PHE A 617 -6.33 -8.32 -6.38
N ARG A 618 -6.62 -7.01 -6.25
CA ARG A 618 -7.72 -6.51 -5.40
C ARG A 618 -8.97 -6.17 -6.20
N SER A 619 -10.07 -6.80 -5.83
CA SER A 619 -11.42 -6.38 -6.19
C SER A 619 -11.85 -5.33 -5.17
N HIS A 620 -12.68 -4.39 -5.61
CA HIS A 620 -13.25 -3.39 -4.73
C HIS A 620 -14.73 -3.22 -5.04
N HIS A 621 -15.53 -3.29 -3.99
CA HIS A 621 -16.94 -2.93 -3.99
C HIS A 621 -17.17 -1.79 -2.99
N PHE A 622 -17.95 -0.78 -3.37
CA PHE A 622 -18.11 0.45 -2.57
C PHE A 622 -18.65 0.18 -1.15
N GLU A 623 -19.55 -0.80 -1.02
CA GLU A 623 -20.21 -1.17 0.25
C GLU A 623 -19.45 -2.20 1.10
N ILE A 624 -18.57 -3.00 0.46
CA ILE A 624 -17.92 -4.17 1.07
C ILE A 624 -16.40 -4.00 1.01
N ASP A 625 -15.89 -2.83 1.43
CA ASP A 625 -14.43 -2.65 1.46
C ASP A 625 -13.83 -3.45 2.63
N ARG A 626 -13.05 -4.49 2.32
CA ARG A 626 -12.34 -5.25 3.34
C ARG A 626 -11.25 -4.38 3.98
N PRO A 627 -11.28 -4.15 5.31
CA PRO A 627 -10.30 -3.28 5.97
C PRO A 627 -8.86 -3.87 6.05
N TYR A 628 -8.64 -5.11 5.58
CA TYR A 628 -7.39 -5.86 5.77
C TYR A 628 -6.49 -5.98 4.52
N ALA A 629 -6.96 -5.64 3.32
CA ALA A 629 -6.11 -5.72 2.13
C ALA A 629 -5.04 -4.62 2.19
N ALA A 630 -3.76 -5.02 2.15
CA ALA A 630 -2.63 -4.10 2.18
C ALA A 630 -2.62 -3.23 0.91
N ARG A 631 -3.34 -2.09 0.95
CA ARG A 631 -3.51 -1.12 -0.16
C ARG A 631 -2.19 -0.65 -0.78
N ASP A 632 -1.07 -0.82 -0.09
CA ASP A 632 0.27 -0.48 -0.53
C ASP A 632 1.00 -1.58 -1.31
N ARG A 633 0.49 -2.82 -1.28
CA ARG A 633 1.04 -4.01 -1.96
C ARG A 633 0.23 -4.45 -3.18
N SER A 634 -1.01 -3.97 -3.34
CA SER A 634 -1.85 -4.36 -4.45
C SER A 634 -1.28 -3.86 -5.79
N VAL A 635 -1.36 -4.73 -6.80
CA VAL A 635 -0.85 -4.51 -8.16
C VAL A 635 -1.83 -3.70 -9.00
N TYR A 636 -3.12 -3.93 -8.80
CA TYR A 636 -4.22 -3.26 -9.48
C TYR A 636 -5.45 -3.16 -8.58
N VAL A 637 -6.45 -2.43 -9.07
CA VAL A 637 -7.80 -2.38 -8.50
C VAL A 637 -8.82 -2.63 -9.60
N HIS A 638 -9.84 -3.44 -9.28
CA HIS A 638 -11.01 -3.67 -10.14
C HIS A 638 -12.28 -3.35 -9.38
N MET A 639 -13.06 -2.41 -9.92
CA MET A 639 -14.37 -2.04 -9.39
C MET A 639 -15.44 -3.02 -9.88
N THR A 640 -15.88 -3.95 -9.03
CA THR A 640 -16.83 -5.00 -9.43
C THR A 640 -18.29 -4.52 -9.40
N CYS A 641 -19.09 -4.97 -10.38
CA CYS A 641 -20.52 -4.69 -10.64
C CYS A 641 -21.34 -3.87 -9.61
N GLY A 642 -21.98 -2.79 -10.08
CA GLY A 642 -23.01 -2.03 -9.35
C GLY A 642 -22.86 -0.51 -9.50
N ASP A 643 -21.64 -0.04 -9.76
CA ASP A 643 -21.30 1.39 -9.79
C ASP A 643 -21.25 1.97 -11.21
N ASP A 644 -21.56 3.27 -11.34
CA ASP A 644 -21.47 4.03 -12.59
C ASP A 644 -20.01 4.27 -13.03
N THR A 645 -19.83 4.60 -14.32
CA THR A 645 -18.51 4.83 -14.93
C THR A 645 -17.68 5.92 -14.23
N LEU A 646 -18.32 7.01 -13.79
CA LEU A 646 -17.61 8.14 -13.19
C LEU A 646 -17.06 7.78 -11.81
N THR A 647 -17.86 7.05 -11.01
CA THR A 647 -17.44 6.51 -9.72
C THR A 647 -16.25 5.58 -9.87
N LYS A 648 -16.30 4.65 -10.83
CA LYS A 648 -15.19 3.72 -11.09
C LYS A 648 -13.87 4.44 -11.38
N VAL A 649 -13.91 5.45 -12.26
CA VAL A 649 -12.73 6.27 -12.60
C VAL A 649 -12.23 7.05 -11.39
N PHE A 650 -13.13 7.67 -10.62
CA PHE A 650 -12.74 8.45 -9.45
C PHE A 650 -12.10 7.59 -8.36
N VAL A 651 -12.64 6.40 -8.10
CA VAL A 651 -12.08 5.49 -7.09
C VAL A 651 -10.68 5.02 -7.48
N ALA A 652 -10.46 4.67 -8.75
CA ALA A 652 -9.12 4.31 -9.24
C ALA A 652 -8.09 5.44 -9.03
N LYS A 653 -8.49 6.70 -9.24
CA LYS A 653 -7.68 7.89 -8.92
C LYS A 653 -7.43 8.02 -7.41
N ALA A 654 -8.49 7.99 -6.60
CA ALA A 654 -8.42 8.15 -5.14
C ALA A 654 -7.53 7.10 -4.46
N GLN A 655 -7.54 5.88 -4.99
CA GLN A 655 -6.71 4.79 -4.49
C GLN A 655 -5.27 4.81 -5.05
N GLY A 656 -4.99 5.64 -6.06
CA GLY A 656 -3.65 5.85 -6.62
C GLY A 656 -3.21 4.80 -7.66
N PHE A 657 -4.19 4.20 -8.35
CA PHE A 657 -3.98 3.24 -9.45
C PHE A 657 -4.16 3.87 -10.84
N TRP A 658 -4.52 5.16 -10.91
CA TRP A 658 -4.69 5.86 -12.18
C TRP A 658 -3.35 6.32 -12.77
N GLY A 659 -3.20 6.19 -14.09
CA GLY A 659 -2.04 6.69 -14.85
C GLY A 659 -2.16 8.17 -15.24
N ASP A 660 -1.11 8.74 -15.82
CA ASP A 660 -1.12 10.11 -16.35
C ASP A 660 -1.78 10.19 -17.73
N VAL A 661 -3.12 10.17 -17.74
CA VAL A 661 -3.93 10.34 -18.97
C VAL A 661 -4.04 11.82 -19.30
N ASP A 662 -3.67 12.21 -20.53
CA ASP A 662 -3.74 13.59 -21.05
C ASP A 662 -3.09 14.66 -20.14
N GLY A 663 -2.07 14.26 -19.38
CA GLY A 663 -1.36 15.15 -18.48
C GLY A 663 -2.08 15.45 -17.17
N TYR A 664 -3.07 14.63 -16.77
CA TYR A 664 -3.82 14.77 -15.51
C TYR A 664 -2.93 14.99 -14.28
N TYR A 665 -1.76 14.35 -14.21
CA TYR A 665 -0.78 14.51 -13.13
C TYR A 665 0.41 15.39 -13.51
N THR A 666 0.79 15.42 -14.79
CA THR A 666 1.95 16.21 -15.25
C THR A 666 1.64 17.68 -15.55
N GLN A 667 0.36 18.06 -15.58
CA GLN A 667 -0.14 19.41 -15.74
C GLN A 667 -1.16 19.73 -14.63
N PRO A 668 -0.69 19.92 -13.38
CA PRO A 668 -1.60 20.11 -12.27
C PRO A 668 -2.40 21.42 -12.39
N PRO A 669 -3.73 21.37 -12.19
CA PRO A 669 -4.56 22.56 -12.24
C PRO A 669 -4.37 23.41 -10.97
N PRO A 670 -4.80 24.68 -10.97
CA PRO A 670 -4.85 25.49 -9.76
C PRO A 670 -5.88 24.89 -8.78
N LEU A 671 -5.48 24.71 -7.53
CA LEU A 671 -6.24 23.98 -6.52
C LEU A 671 -6.88 24.92 -5.48
N LEU A 672 -8.04 24.52 -4.97
CA LEU A 672 -8.71 25.09 -3.80
C LEU A 672 -8.93 23.98 -2.76
N THR A 673 -8.60 24.21 -1.49
CA THR A 673 -8.72 23.19 -0.44
C THR A 673 -9.08 23.77 0.93
N VAL A 674 -9.37 22.90 1.90
CA VAL A 674 -9.64 23.23 3.31
C VAL A 674 -8.85 22.29 4.23
N ASP A 675 -8.61 22.72 5.46
CA ASP A 675 -7.93 21.88 6.47
C ASP A 675 -8.72 20.62 6.82
N HIS A 676 -10.01 20.77 7.05
CA HIS A 676 -10.90 19.69 7.46
C HIS A 676 -12.35 20.04 7.08
N LEU A 677 -13.23 19.05 7.07
CA LEU A 677 -14.67 19.28 6.96
C LEU A 677 -15.31 18.65 8.19
N SER A 678 -15.71 19.48 9.17
CA SER A 678 -16.36 19.01 10.39
C SER A 678 -17.46 19.94 10.85
N GLY A 679 -18.58 19.38 11.31
CA GLY A 679 -19.74 20.12 11.80
C GLY A 679 -20.97 19.22 11.92
N THR A 680 -22.15 19.81 12.08
CA THR A 680 -23.42 19.08 11.84
C THR A 680 -23.56 18.75 10.35
N THR A 681 -24.53 17.90 9.99
CA THR A 681 -24.80 17.57 8.58
C THR A 681 -25.02 18.84 7.74
N GLU A 682 -25.77 19.81 8.26
CA GLU A 682 -26.02 21.09 7.57
C GLU A 682 -24.76 21.95 7.44
N ASP A 683 -23.90 21.95 8.46
CA ASP A 683 -22.63 22.69 8.42
C ASP A 683 -21.70 22.14 7.33
N VAL A 684 -21.54 20.81 7.29
CA VAL A 684 -20.68 20.14 6.31
C VAL A 684 -21.24 20.32 4.91
N GLU A 685 -22.57 20.24 4.73
CA GLU A 685 -23.24 20.51 3.46
C GLU A 685 -23.01 21.96 3.00
N GLN A 686 -23.24 22.94 3.88
CA GLN A 686 -23.07 24.36 3.57
C GLN A 686 -21.61 24.68 3.23
N LEU A 687 -20.64 24.14 3.96
CA LEU A 687 -19.21 24.31 3.64
C LEU A 687 -18.87 23.71 2.28
N MET A 688 -19.36 22.51 1.97
CA MET A 688 -19.13 21.89 0.67
C MET A 688 -19.69 22.76 -0.47
N LYS A 689 -20.90 23.30 -0.32
CA LYS A 689 -21.49 24.21 -1.30
C LYS A 689 -20.69 25.51 -1.47
N ILE A 690 -20.18 26.08 -0.38
CA ILE A 690 -19.29 27.26 -0.43
C ILE A 690 -18.01 26.93 -1.20
N LEU A 691 -17.41 25.76 -0.96
CA LEU A 691 -16.19 25.34 -1.65
C LEU A 691 -16.41 25.14 -3.15
N LEU A 692 -17.52 24.51 -3.55
CA LEU A 692 -17.90 24.33 -4.94
C LEU A 692 -18.14 25.68 -5.63
N THR A 693 -18.84 26.59 -4.94
CA THR A 693 -19.08 27.96 -5.41
C THR A 693 -17.76 28.72 -5.60
N ALA A 694 -16.89 28.71 -4.60
CA ALA A 694 -15.59 29.35 -4.65
C ALA A 694 -14.70 28.75 -5.77
N ALA A 695 -14.71 27.43 -5.94
CA ALA A 695 -13.99 26.74 -7.00
C ALA A 695 -14.49 27.17 -8.39
N HIS A 696 -15.80 27.19 -8.61
CA HIS A 696 -16.41 27.62 -9.87
C HIS A 696 -16.04 29.06 -10.24
N TYR A 697 -16.26 30.02 -9.34
CA TYR A 697 -16.02 31.44 -9.63
C TYR A 697 -14.55 31.84 -9.68
N SER A 698 -13.65 31.06 -9.06
CA SER A 698 -12.20 31.30 -9.12
C SER A 698 -11.50 30.51 -10.24
N ASN A 699 -12.25 29.72 -11.02
CA ASN A 699 -11.71 28.79 -12.02
C ASN A 699 -10.62 27.86 -11.44
N ARG A 700 -10.90 27.31 -10.25
CA ARG A 700 -10.02 26.40 -9.52
C ARG A 700 -10.65 25.02 -9.42
N THR A 701 -9.80 24.02 -9.33
CA THR A 701 -10.19 22.64 -9.07
C THR A 701 -10.24 22.40 -7.56
N LEU A 702 -11.32 21.81 -7.07
CA LEU A 702 -11.47 21.49 -5.65
C LEU A 702 -10.60 20.27 -5.29
N LEU A 703 -9.74 20.44 -4.29
CA LEU A 703 -9.04 19.37 -3.60
C LEU A 703 -9.70 19.18 -2.22
N PRO A 704 -10.61 18.21 -2.07
CA PRO A 704 -11.29 17.98 -0.82
C PRO A 704 -10.36 17.30 0.21
N PRO A 705 -10.65 17.42 1.52
CA PRO A 705 -9.95 16.66 2.54
C PRO A 705 -10.26 15.16 2.40
N SER A 706 -9.44 14.32 3.03
CA SER A 706 -9.62 12.85 2.94
C SER A 706 -10.89 12.35 3.61
N HIS A 707 -11.35 13.03 4.68
CA HIS A 707 -12.50 12.63 5.48
C HIS A 707 -13.36 13.84 5.81
N ALA A 708 -14.66 13.58 6.03
CA ALA A 708 -15.60 14.50 6.64
C ALA A 708 -16.06 13.94 8.00
N THR A 709 -16.23 14.81 8.98
CA THR A 709 -16.65 14.46 10.35
C THR A 709 -18.00 15.10 10.66
N PHE A 710 -19.00 14.26 10.92
CA PHE A 710 -20.37 14.63 11.27
C PHE A 710 -20.57 14.53 12.78
N LEU A 711 -20.94 15.64 13.41
CA LEU A 711 -21.08 15.75 14.87
C LEU A 711 -22.48 15.33 15.39
N ASP A 712 -23.44 15.20 14.49
CA ASP A 712 -24.85 14.89 14.73
C ASP A 712 -25.21 13.43 14.36
N ILE A 713 -24.32 12.74 13.65
CA ILE A 713 -24.51 11.35 13.24
C ILE A 713 -23.74 10.42 14.20
N PRO A 714 -24.43 9.50 14.90
CA PRO A 714 -23.77 8.53 15.77
C PRO A 714 -22.89 7.54 14.98
N SER A 715 -21.75 7.17 15.56
CA SER A 715 -20.86 6.16 14.99
C SER A 715 -21.52 4.77 14.98
N THR A 716 -21.48 4.08 13.83
CA THR A 716 -21.93 2.68 13.68
C THR A 716 -20.92 1.66 14.22
N THR A 717 -19.69 2.09 14.52
CA THR A 717 -18.66 1.25 15.15
C THR A 717 -18.76 1.31 16.68
N SER A 718 -18.71 0.14 17.31
CA SER A 718 -18.95 -0.17 18.73
C SER A 718 -17.92 0.40 19.74
N SER A 719 -17.43 1.61 19.50
CA SER A 719 -16.54 2.34 20.41
C SER A 719 -17.02 3.78 20.60
N SER A 720 -17.73 4.03 21.71
CA SER A 720 -17.86 5.26 22.52
C SER A 720 -17.65 6.69 21.96
N SER A 721 -17.61 6.95 20.65
CA SER A 721 -17.49 8.30 20.09
C SER A 721 -18.84 8.83 19.61
N ALA A 722 -19.21 10.03 20.08
CA ALA A 722 -20.46 10.71 19.74
C ALA A 722 -20.55 11.26 18.30
N HIS A 723 -19.55 11.01 17.44
CA HIS A 723 -19.43 11.61 16.11
C HIS A 723 -19.02 10.57 15.06
N SER A 724 -19.48 10.72 13.82
CA SER A 724 -19.18 9.82 12.68
C SER A 724 -18.14 10.46 11.75
N THR A 725 -17.03 9.77 11.47
CA THR A 725 -16.04 10.21 10.47
C THR A 725 -16.06 9.27 9.28
N ARG A 726 -16.26 9.81 8.07
CA ARG A 726 -16.41 9.05 6.83
C ARG A 726 -15.42 9.53 5.77
N GLN A 727 -15.04 8.67 4.84
CA GLN A 727 -14.26 9.09 3.66
C GLN A 727 -15.05 10.12 2.86
N ILE A 728 -14.38 11.09 2.24
CA ILE A 728 -15.09 12.17 1.52
C ILE A 728 -15.98 11.64 0.39
N TYR A 729 -15.50 10.65 -0.36
CA TYR A 729 -16.24 10.06 -1.48
C TYR A 729 -17.37 9.13 -1.03
N SER A 730 -17.39 8.71 0.24
CA SER A 730 -18.53 8.03 0.86
C SER A 730 -19.52 9.01 1.52
N SER A 731 -19.12 10.28 1.64
CA SER A 731 -19.94 11.35 2.23
C SER A 731 -20.67 12.15 1.15
N PHE A 732 -20.05 12.29 -0.03
CA PHE A 732 -20.58 13.04 -1.16
C PHE A 732 -20.40 12.24 -2.46
N PRO A 733 -21.36 12.28 -3.40
CA PRO A 733 -21.19 11.74 -4.75
C PRO A 733 -20.28 12.67 -5.60
N ILE A 734 -19.02 12.78 -5.20
CA ILE A 734 -18.01 13.68 -5.78
C ILE A 734 -17.99 13.68 -7.32
N PRO A 735 -17.90 12.53 -8.02
CA PRO A 735 -17.85 12.50 -9.48
C PRO A 735 -19.09 13.12 -10.15
N HIS A 736 -20.28 12.82 -9.64
CA HIS A 736 -21.55 13.34 -10.15
C HIS A 736 -21.69 14.84 -9.90
N ILE A 737 -21.26 15.32 -8.72
CA ILE A 737 -21.24 16.76 -8.41
C ILE A 737 -20.29 17.50 -9.35
N ALA A 738 -19.11 16.94 -9.61
CA ALA A 738 -18.13 17.54 -10.51
C ALA A 738 -18.68 17.69 -11.94
N GLU A 739 -19.35 16.65 -12.46
CA GLU A 739 -19.97 16.67 -13.78
C GLU A 739 -21.16 17.63 -13.84
N ALA A 740 -22.11 17.53 -12.90
CA ALA A 740 -23.32 18.34 -12.88
C ALA A 740 -23.03 19.86 -12.78
N LEU A 741 -22.01 20.25 -12.02
CA LEU A 741 -21.65 21.65 -11.81
C LEU A 741 -20.57 22.16 -12.78
N GLY A 742 -19.97 21.28 -13.57
CA GLY A 742 -18.80 21.60 -14.40
C GLY A 742 -17.59 22.08 -13.59
N VAL A 743 -17.49 21.69 -12.32
CA VAL A 743 -16.40 22.07 -11.42
C VAL A 743 -15.44 20.89 -11.32
N GLY A 744 -14.17 21.10 -11.67
CA GLY A 744 -13.17 20.05 -11.50
C GLY A 744 -12.99 19.71 -10.02
N ILE A 745 -13.09 18.43 -9.66
CA ILE A 745 -12.77 17.91 -8.32
C ILE A 745 -11.73 16.81 -8.46
N VAL A 746 -10.60 16.96 -7.77
CA VAL A 746 -9.53 15.96 -7.73
C VAL A 746 -9.61 15.11 -6.47
N GLU A 747 -8.93 13.97 -6.47
CA GLU A 747 -8.89 13.09 -5.31
C GLU A 747 -8.05 13.66 -4.15
N PRO A 748 -8.34 13.31 -2.87
CA PRO A 748 -7.62 13.86 -1.72
C PRO A 748 -6.09 13.66 -1.73
N ARG A 749 -5.60 12.63 -2.42
CA ARG A 749 -4.17 12.30 -2.53
C ARG A 749 -3.49 12.89 -3.76
N TYR A 750 -4.19 13.70 -4.54
CA TYR A 750 -3.76 14.20 -5.85
C TYR A 750 -2.35 14.80 -5.84
N LYS A 751 -2.05 15.72 -4.91
CA LYS A 751 -0.73 16.36 -4.82
C LYS A 751 0.42 15.35 -4.70
N GLY A 752 0.23 14.30 -3.88
CA GLY A 752 1.23 13.27 -3.69
C GLY A 752 1.40 12.34 -4.89
N LEU A 753 0.29 12.03 -5.58
CA LEU A 753 0.30 11.23 -6.80
C LEU A 753 0.92 12.01 -7.98
N ALA A 754 0.54 13.28 -8.14
CA ALA A 754 1.12 14.19 -9.13
C ALA A 754 2.63 14.37 -8.93
N ALA A 755 3.07 14.60 -7.69
CA ALA A 755 4.49 14.69 -7.36
C ALA A 755 5.23 13.38 -7.67
N ARG A 756 4.62 12.22 -7.39
CA ARG A 756 5.20 10.90 -7.73
C ARG A 756 5.38 10.73 -9.23
N GLU A 757 4.37 11.07 -10.03
CA GLU A 757 4.47 10.95 -11.48
C GLU A 757 5.49 11.93 -12.08
N LEU A 758 5.52 13.17 -11.61
CA LEU A 758 6.52 14.17 -12.01
C LEU A 758 7.95 13.77 -11.64
N ALA A 759 8.15 13.18 -10.46
CA ALA A 759 9.44 12.64 -10.01
C ALA A 759 9.84 11.35 -10.74
N GLY A 760 8.94 10.78 -11.54
CA GLY A 760 9.17 9.54 -12.25
C GLY A 760 9.08 8.32 -11.36
N GLY A 761 7.91 8.06 -10.77
CA GLY A 761 7.60 6.78 -10.12
C GLY A 761 7.62 5.61 -11.11
N SER A 762 8.21 4.49 -10.70
CA SER A 762 8.29 3.26 -11.51
C SER A 762 7.00 2.43 -11.43
N VAL A 763 6.65 1.78 -12.53
CA VAL A 763 5.55 0.79 -12.61
C VAL A 763 6.02 -0.65 -12.39
N LEU A 764 7.33 -0.91 -12.22
CA LEU A 764 7.85 -2.28 -12.03
C LEU A 764 7.67 -2.80 -10.60
N GLY A 765 7.36 -1.94 -9.64
CA GLY A 765 7.09 -2.33 -8.25
C GLY A 765 7.58 -1.32 -7.22
N ARG A 766 7.14 -1.51 -5.97
CA ARG A 766 7.38 -0.57 -4.86
C ARG A 766 8.86 -0.36 -4.49
N GLY A 767 9.72 -1.37 -4.71
CA GLY A 767 11.14 -1.35 -4.34
C GLY A 767 12.07 -0.71 -5.37
N GLU A 768 11.53 -0.31 -6.53
CA GLU A 768 12.31 0.10 -7.70
C GLU A 768 12.72 1.58 -7.67
N GLY A 769 12.12 2.39 -6.79
CA GLY A 769 12.44 3.81 -6.66
C GLY A 769 11.98 4.64 -7.86
N VAL A 770 12.94 5.28 -8.54
CA VAL A 770 12.71 6.17 -9.70
C VAL A 770 12.86 5.38 -10.99
N ARG A 771 12.06 5.72 -12.00
CA ARG A 771 12.08 5.22 -13.37
C ARG A 771 13.52 5.04 -13.90
N ALA A 772 13.87 3.83 -14.34
CA ALA A 772 15.22 3.52 -14.83
C ALA A 772 15.63 4.30 -16.10
N ASP A 773 14.66 4.80 -16.88
CA ASP A 773 14.85 5.65 -18.05
C ASP A 773 14.81 7.16 -17.73
N ALA A 774 14.55 7.57 -16.47
CA ALA A 774 14.47 8.98 -16.08
C ALA A 774 15.74 9.75 -16.44
N GLY A 775 16.92 9.12 -16.29
CA GLY A 775 18.20 9.71 -16.67
C GLY A 775 18.48 9.79 -18.18
N ARG A 776 17.71 9.10 -19.04
CA ARG A 776 17.88 9.15 -20.51
C ARG A 776 17.07 10.25 -21.19
N ALA A 777 15.97 10.68 -20.58
CA ALA A 777 15.13 11.78 -21.08
C ALA A 777 15.57 13.17 -20.53
N GLU A 778 16.68 13.23 -19.79
CA GLU A 778 16.98 14.29 -18.83
C GLU A 778 17.78 15.48 -19.36
N LYS A 779 17.94 15.64 -20.68
CA LYS A 779 18.71 16.79 -21.21
C LYS A 779 17.92 18.09 -21.37
N ASP A 780 16.59 18.06 -21.56
CA ASP A 780 15.83 19.29 -21.90
C ASP A 780 14.64 19.63 -20.98
N GLY A 781 14.26 18.79 -20.00
CA GLY A 781 12.99 18.96 -19.25
C GLY A 781 13.04 18.86 -17.72
N ALA A 782 14.19 18.53 -17.10
CA ALA A 782 14.28 18.26 -15.67
C ALA A 782 13.98 19.48 -14.79
N LYS A 783 14.44 20.67 -15.23
CA LYS A 783 14.21 21.94 -14.52
C LYS A 783 12.71 22.27 -14.42
N GLY A 784 11.96 22.06 -15.50
CA GLY A 784 10.50 22.30 -15.52
C GLY A 784 9.70 21.30 -14.68
N LYS A 785 10.14 20.04 -14.56
CA LYS A 785 9.49 19.06 -13.67
C LYS A 785 9.71 19.40 -12.20
N ALA A 786 10.94 19.75 -11.82
CA ALA A 786 11.26 20.16 -10.45
C ALA A 786 10.47 21.42 -10.04
N GLU A 787 10.37 22.40 -10.93
CA GLU A 787 9.56 23.61 -10.72
C GLU A 787 8.08 23.28 -10.50
N LYS A 788 7.50 22.39 -11.31
CA LYS A 788 6.11 21.93 -11.11
C LYS A 788 5.90 21.23 -9.77
N ILE A 789 6.86 20.42 -9.31
CA ILE A 789 6.79 19.77 -7.98
C ILE A 789 6.83 20.81 -6.86
N VAL A 790 7.68 21.83 -6.97
CA VAL A 790 7.74 22.92 -5.99
C VAL A 790 6.41 23.69 -5.98
N ARG A 791 5.85 24.03 -7.14
CA ARG A 791 4.55 24.72 -7.24
C ARG A 791 3.37 23.93 -6.67
N LEU A 792 3.42 22.59 -6.67
CA LEU A 792 2.41 21.75 -6.00
C LEU A 792 2.44 21.89 -4.46
N ALA A 793 3.62 22.20 -3.90
CA ALA A 793 3.83 22.38 -2.47
C ALA A 793 3.53 23.82 -2.00
N GLU A 794 3.52 24.80 -2.90
CA GLU A 794 3.13 26.18 -2.61
C GLU A 794 1.64 26.25 -2.23
N VAL A 795 1.36 26.71 -1.00
CA VAL A 795 0.01 26.89 -0.46
C VAL A 795 -0.13 28.32 0.05
N VAL A 796 -1.14 29.01 -0.46
CA VAL A 796 -1.57 30.32 0.03
C VAL A 796 -2.79 30.10 0.92
N GLU A 797 -2.74 30.61 2.14
CA GLU A 797 -3.85 30.48 3.08
C GLU A 797 -4.73 31.74 3.04
N LEU A 798 -6.05 31.55 2.96
CA LEU A 798 -7.04 32.61 3.02
C LEU A 798 -7.87 32.44 4.30
N ASP A 799 -7.82 33.46 5.15
CA ASP A 799 -8.48 33.46 6.45
C ASP A 799 -9.95 33.86 6.32
N MET A 800 -10.85 32.90 6.57
CA MET A 800 -12.29 33.11 6.46
C MET A 800 -12.85 34.07 7.51
N ARG A 801 -12.11 34.36 8.60
CA ARG A 801 -12.55 35.32 9.63
C ARG A 801 -12.74 36.73 9.07
N HIS A 802 -11.99 37.09 8.03
CA HIS A 802 -12.02 38.41 7.41
C HIS A 802 -12.98 38.50 6.21
N THR A 803 -13.72 37.43 5.91
CA THR A 803 -14.66 37.40 4.80
C THR A 803 -16.09 37.36 5.30
N PRO A 804 -16.73 38.45 5.75
CA PRO A 804 -18.05 38.37 6.38
C PRO A 804 -19.18 37.88 5.46
N THR A 805 -19.01 38.02 4.14
CA THR A 805 -20.01 37.67 3.11
C THR A 805 -19.38 36.87 1.98
N LEU A 806 -20.21 36.08 1.27
CA LEU A 806 -19.79 35.37 0.06
C LEU A 806 -19.21 36.33 -0.99
N SER A 807 -19.82 37.50 -1.18
CA SER A 807 -19.32 38.51 -2.13
C SER A 807 -17.93 39.04 -1.76
N SER A 808 -17.63 39.17 -0.47
CA SER A 808 -16.29 39.53 0.01
C SER A 808 -15.28 38.43 -0.32
N LEU A 809 -15.62 37.17 -0.08
CA LEU A 809 -14.78 36.03 -0.45
C LEU A 809 -14.52 36.00 -1.96
N LEU A 810 -15.56 36.09 -2.80
CA LEU A 810 -15.41 36.07 -4.26
C LEU A 810 -14.60 37.27 -4.78
N SER A 811 -14.79 38.46 -4.20
CA SER A 811 -13.99 39.64 -4.51
C SER A 811 -12.51 39.43 -4.19
N LEU A 812 -12.19 38.85 -3.03
CA LEU A 812 -10.81 38.50 -2.67
C LEU A 812 -10.21 37.46 -3.63
N LEU A 813 -10.98 36.42 -3.98
CA LEU A 813 -10.54 35.40 -4.93
C LEU A 813 -10.25 35.98 -6.33
N SER A 814 -10.89 37.10 -6.69
CA SER A 814 -10.64 37.81 -7.96
C SER A 814 -9.40 38.71 -7.95
N GLN A 815 -8.79 38.96 -6.78
CA GLN A 815 -7.60 39.82 -6.70
C GLN A 815 -6.37 39.16 -7.34
N PRO A 816 -5.45 39.95 -7.94
CA PRO A 816 -4.24 39.43 -8.57
C PRO A 816 -3.40 38.54 -7.65
N SER A 817 -3.34 38.87 -6.36
CA SER A 817 -2.62 38.10 -5.33
C SER A 817 -3.10 36.66 -5.19
N PHE A 818 -4.40 36.43 -5.42
CA PHE A 818 -5.04 35.11 -5.34
C PHE A 818 -5.33 34.52 -6.73
N SER A 819 -4.76 35.09 -7.79
CA SER A 819 -4.89 34.54 -9.13
C SER A 819 -4.30 33.11 -9.21
N PRO A 820 -4.79 32.25 -10.12
CA PRO A 820 -4.22 30.93 -10.37
C PRO A 820 -2.71 30.94 -10.67
N SER A 821 -2.20 32.06 -11.19
CA SER A 821 -0.78 32.23 -11.53
C SER A 821 0.12 32.47 -10.31
N SER A 822 -0.37 33.22 -9.32
CA SER A 822 0.37 33.59 -8.10
C SER A 822 0.14 32.65 -6.93
N ALA A 823 -1.05 32.03 -6.87
CA ALA A 823 -1.44 31.10 -5.82
C ALA A 823 -1.86 29.77 -6.46
N PRO A 824 -0.93 28.81 -6.68
CA PRO A 824 -1.25 27.55 -7.34
C PRO A 824 -2.17 26.68 -6.47
N THR A 825 -1.98 26.64 -5.15
CA THR A 825 -2.96 26.08 -4.20
C THR A 825 -3.45 27.17 -3.27
N LEU A 826 -4.76 27.37 -3.20
CA LEU A 826 -5.41 28.19 -2.20
C LEU A 826 -6.06 27.32 -1.14
N LYS A 827 -5.89 27.67 0.13
CA LYS A 827 -6.43 26.93 1.27
C LYS A 827 -7.26 27.85 2.15
N LEU A 828 -8.55 27.54 2.32
CA LEU A 828 -9.42 28.29 3.23
C LEU A 828 -9.21 27.77 4.65
N ILE A 829 -8.95 28.69 5.59
CA ILE A 829 -8.67 28.36 7.01
C ILE A 829 -9.58 29.15 7.96
N ASN A 830 -9.63 28.71 9.22
CA ASN A 830 -10.34 29.34 10.34
C ASN A 830 -11.86 29.53 10.13
N PHE A 831 -12.51 28.68 9.34
CA PHE A 831 -13.98 28.67 9.22
C PHE A 831 -14.65 28.08 10.47
N ASP A 832 -13.93 27.28 11.26
CA ASP A 832 -14.38 26.63 12.49
C ASP A 832 -14.31 27.55 13.74
N TRP A 833 -13.80 28.78 13.59
CA TRP A 833 -13.63 29.71 14.71
C TRP A 833 -14.99 30.13 15.31
N PRO A 834 -15.22 29.97 16.63
CA PRO A 834 -16.55 30.15 17.25
C PRO A 834 -17.21 31.50 16.97
N ASP A 835 -16.43 32.58 16.97
CA ASP A 835 -16.94 33.94 16.79
C ASP A 835 -17.06 34.38 15.30
N SER A 836 -16.77 33.50 14.34
CA SER A 836 -16.75 33.85 12.91
C SER A 836 -17.44 32.81 12.01
N GLN A 837 -18.51 32.18 12.49
CA GLN A 837 -19.31 31.22 11.72
C GLN A 837 -20.37 31.91 10.83
N HIS A 838 -20.07 33.10 10.33
CA HIS A 838 -20.99 33.90 9.49
C HIS A 838 -21.34 33.18 8.17
N TRP A 839 -20.48 32.28 7.71
CA TRP A 839 -20.66 31.47 6.51
C TRP A 839 -21.88 30.53 6.57
N ARG A 840 -22.32 30.15 7.77
CA ARG A 840 -23.55 29.33 7.98
C ARG A 840 -24.79 30.00 7.41
N LEU A 841 -24.81 31.34 7.38
CA LEU A 841 -25.96 32.14 6.95
C LEU A 841 -25.82 32.67 5.52
N TRP A 842 -24.76 32.30 4.80
CA TRP A 842 -24.55 32.78 3.44
C TRP A 842 -25.58 32.20 2.48
N ARG A 843 -26.20 33.09 1.71
CA ARG A 843 -27.06 32.72 0.58
C ARG A 843 -26.18 32.46 -0.64
N LEU A 844 -26.16 31.21 -1.09
CA LEU A 844 -25.44 30.81 -2.28
C LEU A 844 -26.28 31.10 -3.55
N PRO A 845 -25.64 31.37 -4.70
CA PRO A 845 -26.35 31.59 -5.95
C PRO A 845 -27.18 30.35 -6.32
N ARG A 846 -28.43 30.53 -6.74
CA ARG A 846 -29.30 29.42 -7.21
C ARG A 846 -28.86 28.80 -8.54
N THR A 847 -27.87 29.40 -9.19
CA THR A 847 -27.32 28.95 -10.47
C THR A 847 -26.37 27.76 -10.34
N LEU A 848 -25.92 27.45 -9.13
CA LEU A 848 -25.01 26.36 -8.77
C LEU A 848 -25.66 25.44 -7.74
#